data_AF-A0A1B9GY50-F1
#
_entry.id   AF-A0A1B9GY50-F1
#
_cell.length_a   1.000
_cell.length_b   1.000
_cell.length_c   1.000
_cell.angle_alpha   90.00
_cell.angle_beta   90.00
_cell.angle_gamma   90.00
#
_symmetry.space_group_name_H-M   'P 1'
#
loop_
_entity.id
_entity.type
_entity.pdbx_description
1 polymer ?
#
loop_
_entity_poly.entity_id
_entity_poly.type
_entity_poly.pdbx_seq_one_letter_code
_entity_poly.pdbx_strand_id
1 'polypeptide(L)'
;MAVDTDTIVEPQKQSYECFFYGTLCVPAVLIRVLGHKCEGLTFQDALLPNYTRHVVKGETYPAIIDRERTNMIASRGAVLMSEEVNTRGTLVKGLSYADVNALDIFEGTEYSRVKVPVQALTPAATLDNLPPALSNPISRFLDIFRAGENEDNANGDEKPSVVQGGLDVGMTDAWAYVWADSTDRLEPDIWSFEDFLRAKESAWNNLPADWFDDRERQSLLRLEPGVSNDSFQSAKSDDDPHADGEESKIVGKTMQGFPNFGHDMLKFWGFNKGYVNLNHGSYGSPPRPVLEKMRALADQTEGNPDYFMRRAWLPLLTKVREEVSELIGARLEELVVVPNTTHGVNTILNNFDWQEGDVLAIYSTTYGAVGQMAKFIADKNPQIKVEIIDVTFPCSHKTVVEITEKVLQKYNKPAMPNYTGLSKPTGVTPHERVKAVIVDAIASNPGVVYPWEEIVRVCKKYGAMSIVDAAHAVGQVEVDVKRSDCDFWVSNCHKWLMSHRGGAVLYVPIRNQYLIRSSFPTSAGYESSRYPTEGVDRPWSFVDQFSWTGTQDWTPFFSITYALEFRRSIGGEKRIRDYCHTLAVQGGRHLRKKWGTKVMDVSNGELTAAMVNVALPHIPDPKDLSDQLKQQKYFEDKCFEGNTFVAAYRHGGQWWARFSAQVWNDLSDFDYAGDVVEQICKEIKEGKYLDQDMDEKQIEEEAKDLPTHDE
;
A
#
# COMPACT_ATOMS: atom_id res chain seq x y z
N MET A 1 21.41 -37.25 3.44
CA MET A 1 20.35 -38.19 3.05
C MET A 1 19.80 -37.69 1.73
N ALA A 2 19.81 -38.52 0.69
CA ALA A 2 19.31 -38.15 -0.64
C ALA A 2 17.80 -37.92 -0.54
N VAL A 3 17.31 -36.80 -1.08
CA VAL A 3 15.89 -36.47 -1.13
C VAL A 3 15.35 -36.86 -2.49
N ASP A 4 14.30 -37.66 -2.45
CA ASP A 4 13.50 -38.21 -3.54
C ASP A 4 12.78 -37.08 -4.30
N THR A 5 12.86 -37.07 -5.64
CA THR A 5 12.41 -35.95 -6.50
C THR A 5 11.03 -36.11 -7.12
N ASP A 6 10.25 -37.12 -6.74
CA ASP A 6 8.97 -37.41 -7.40
C ASP A 6 7.77 -37.12 -6.49
N THR A 7 7.37 -35.85 -6.39
CA THR A 7 5.96 -35.43 -6.21
C THR A 7 5.84 -33.91 -6.34
N ILE A 8 5.89 -33.41 -7.58
CA ILE A 8 5.39 -32.06 -7.91
C ILE A 8 3.92 -32.22 -8.34
N VAL A 9 3.02 -31.66 -7.54
CA VAL A 9 1.60 -31.51 -7.89
C VAL A 9 1.48 -30.37 -8.92
N GLU A 10 0.88 -30.63 -10.09
CA GLU A 10 0.65 -29.63 -11.13
C GLU A 10 -0.29 -28.51 -10.62
N PRO A 11 0.09 -27.23 -10.73
CA PRO A 11 -0.82 -26.11 -10.49
C PRO A 11 -1.80 -26.00 -11.66
N GLN A 12 -3.10 -25.95 -11.34
CA GLN A 12 -4.17 -25.83 -12.32
C GLN A 12 -4.03 -24.52 -13.12
N LYS A 13 -3.88 -24.64 -14.45
CA LYS A 13 -3.96 -23.55 -15.43
C LYS A 13 -5.19 -22.66 -15.17
N GLN A 14 -5.00 -21.49 -14.58
CA GLN A 14 -6.07 -20.50 -14.49
C GLN A 14 -6.29 -19.88 -15.87
N SER A 15 -7.51 -19.99 -16.40
CA SER A 15 -7.92 -19.44 -17.69
C SER A 15 -8.88 -18.27 -17.46
N TYR A 16 -8.65 -17.16 -18.17
CA TYR A 16 -9.46 -15.96 -18.10
C TYR A 16 -10.44 -15.90 -19.28
N GLU A 17 -11.60 -15.32 -18.99
CA GLU A 17 -12.61 -14.96 -19.98
C GLU A 17 -12.72 -13.44 -19.98
N CYS A 18 -12.53 -12.79 -21.13
CA CYS A 18 -12.64 -11.34 -21.28
C CYS A 18 -13.67 -10.96 -22.35
N PHE A 19 -14.43 -9.91 -22.10
CA PHE A 19 -15.34 -9.29 -23.06
C PHE A 19 -14.74 -8.00 -23.62
N PHE A 20 -14.58 -7.95 -24.93
CA PHE A 20 -14.06 -6.80 -25.68
C PHE A 20 -15.18 -6.13 -26.47
N TYR A 21 -15.15 -4.81 -26.59
CA TYR A 21 -16.22 -4.02 -27.22
C TYR A 21 -15.72 -2.87 -28.11
N GLY A 22 -14.40 -2.80 -28.34
CA GLY A 22 -13.74 -1.80 -29.17
C GLY A 22 -12.81 -2.45 -30.20
N THR A 23 -11.64 -1.86 -30.43
CA THR A 23 -10.62 -2.36 -31.39
C THR A 23 -10.16 -3.79 -31.10
N LEU A 24 -10.14 -4.20 -29.83
CA LEU A 24 -9.82 -5.57 -29.40
C LEU A 24 -10.84 -6.63 -29.86
N CYS A 25 -12.00 -6.24 -30.40
CA CYS A 25 -12.90 -7.18 -31.07
C CYS A 25 -12.31 -7.72 -32.38
N VAL A 26 -11.27 -7.08 -32.92
CA VAL A 26 -10.59 -7.50 -34.15
C VAL A 26 -9.45 -8.45 -33.79
N PRO A 27 -9.49 -9.73 -34.22
CA PRO A 27 -8.48 -10.72 -33.85
C PRO A 27 -7.04 -10.30 -34.16
N ALA A 28 -6.81 -9.60 -35.28
CA ALA A 28 -5.47 -9.10 -35.65
C ALA A 28 -4.91 -8.07 -34.66
N VAL A 29 -5.77 -7.21 -34.10
CA VAL A 29 -5.38 -6.25 -33.06
C VAL A 29 -5.09 -6.99 -31.76
N LEU A 30 -5.95 -7.94 -31.39
CA LEU A 30 -5.77 -8.77 -30.20
C LEU A 30 -4.45 -9.55 -30.26
N ILE A 31 -4.14 -10.22 -31.37
CA ILE A 31 -2.86 -10.94 -31.59
C ILE A 31 -1.65 -10.02 -31.34
N ARG A 32 -1.72 -8.78 -31.84
CA ARG A 32 -0.64 -7.80 -31.65
C ARG A 32 -0.51 -7.36 -30.20
N VAL A 33 -1.64 -7.15 -29.51
CA VAL A 33 -1.65 -6.73 -28.10
C VAL A 33 -1.18 -7.86 -27.20
N LEU A 34 -1.61 -9.10 -27.45
CA LEU A 34 -1.23 -10.28 -26.65
C LEU A 34 0.20 -10.76 -26.96
N GLY A 35 0.76 -10.40 -28.12
CA GLY A 35 2.10 -10.83 -28.53
C GLY A 35 2.19 -12.31 -28.93
N HIS A 36 1.05 -12.98 -29.19
CA HIS A 36 1.00 -14.36 -29.67
C HIS A 36 -0.24 -14.63 -30.54
N LYS A 37 -0.24 -15.76 -31.25
CA LYS A 37 -1.24 -16.12 -32.27
C LYS A 37 -2.63 -16.51 -31.73
N CYS A 38 -2.92 -16.27 -30.45
CA CYS A 38 -4.19 -16.62 -29.81
C CYS A 38 -4.51 -18.14 -29.88
N GLU A 39 -3.48 -18.99 -29.92
CA GLU A 39 -3.63 -20.44 -29.98
C GLU A 39 -4.29 -20.96 -28.68
N GLY A 40 -5.40 -21.69 -28.83
CA GLY A 40 -6.19 -22.17 -27.68
C GLY A 40 -7.19 -21.16 -27.13
N LEU A 41 -7.27 -19.94 -27.68
CA LEU A 41 -8.36 -19.02 -27.38
C LEU A 41 -9.62 -19.38 -28.17
N THR A 42 -10.77 -19.12 -27.56
CA THR A 42 -12.07 -19.24 -28.23
C THR A 42 -12.80 -17.90 -28.20
N PHE A 43 -13.55 -17.63 -29.26
CA PHE A 43 -14.23 -16.37 -29.53
C PHE A 43 -15.72 -16.62 -29.69
N GLN A 44 -16.53 -15.78 -29.07
CA GLN A 44 -18.00 -15.79 -29.15
C GLN A 44 -18.49 -14.36 -29.36
N ASP A 45 -19.50 -14.18 -30.22
CA ASP A 45 -20.24 -12.93 -30.23
C ASP A 45 -21.02 -12.85 -28.92
N ALA A 46 -21.08 -11.67 -28.32
CA ALA A 46 -21.58 -11.52 -26.97
C ALA A 46 -22.21 -10.16 -26.73
N LEU A 47 -23.07 -10.10 -25.72
CA LEU A 47 -23.75 -8.90 -25.25
C LEU A 47 -23.42 -8.66 -23.78
N LEU A 48 -23.01 -7.43 -23.45
CA LEU A 48 -22.81 -6.95 -22.09
C LEU A 48 -24.02 -6.11 -21.66
N PRO A 49 -24.87 -6.62 -20.74
CA PRO A 49 -26.08 -5.94 -20.34
C PRO A 49 -25.83 -4.75 -19.41
N ASN A 50 -26.65 -3.70 -19.50
CA ASN A 50 -26.63 -2.49 -18.66
C ASN A 50 -25.37 -1.60 -18.80
N TYR A 51 -24.59 -1.76 -19.86
CA TYR A 51 -23.49 -0.87 -20.21
C TYR A 51 -23.73 -0.24 -21.58
N THR A 52 -23.40 1.04 -21.71
CA THR A 52 -23.51 1.79 -22.97
C THR A 52 -22.15 2.27 -23.44
N ARG A 53 -21.96 2.29 -24.76
CA ARG A 53 -20.73 2.78 -25.40
C ARG A 53 -20.83 4.28 -25.70
N HIS A 54 -19.75 5.02 -25.50
CA HIS A 54 -19.65 6.46 -25.74
C HIS A 54 -18.36 6.82 -26.49
N VAL A 55 -18.41 7.92 -27.25
CA VAL A 55 -17.21 8.52 -27.87
C VAL A 55 -16.39 9.21 -26.79
N VAL A 56 -15.08 8.94 -26.76
CA VAL A 56 -14.13 9.73 -25.99
C VAL A 56 -13.73 10.95 -26.83
N LYS A 57 -13.97 12.16 -26.34
CA LYS A 57 -13.76 13.43 -27.07
C LYS A 57 -12.31 13.54 -27.54
N GLY A 58 -12.15 13.74 -28.85
CA GLY A 58 -10.84 13.90 -29.49
C GLY A 58 -10.06 12.60 -29.68
N GLU A 59 -10.61 11.47 -29.25
CA GLU A 59 -9.95 10.18 -29.32
C GLU A 59 -10.62 9.24 -30.31
N THR A 60 -9.87 8.21 -30.69
CA THR A 60 -10.30 7.26 -31.72
C THR A 60 -10.83 5.96 -31.14
N TYR A 61 -10.84 5.78 -29.83
CA TYR A 61 -11.30 4.58 -29.13
C TYR A 61 -12.58 4.84 -28.32
N PRO A 62 -13.40 3.80 -28.06
CA PRO A 62 -14.66 3.96 -27.35
C PRO A 62 -14.53 3.71 -25.84
N ALA A 63 -15.36 4.39 -25.06
CA ALA A 63 -15.58 4.10 -23.63
C ALA A 63 -16.85 3.27 -23.43
N ILE A 64 -16.89 2.38 -22.43
CA ILE A 64 -18.17 1.88 -21.89
C ILE A 64 -18.34 2.30 -20.44
N ILE A 65 -19.55 2.68 -20.07
CA ILE A 65 -19.95 3.01 -18.70
C ILE A 65 -21.25 2.29 -18.37
N ASP A 66 -21.50 2.06 -17.08
CA ASP A 66 -22.77 1.49 -16.64
C ASP A 66 -23.92 2.49 -16.81
N ARG A 67 -25.14 1.95 -16.82
CA ARG A 67 -26.39 2.70 -16.96
C ARG A 67 -26.51 3.90 -16.01
N GLU A 68 -26.01 3.81 -14.79
CA GLU A 68 -26.11 4.90 -13.82
C GLU A 68 -25.28 6.10 -14.30
N ARG A 69 -24.03 5.86 -14.69
CA ARG A 69 -23.15 6.90 -15.25
C ARG A 69 -23.66 7.42 -16.59
N THR A 70 -24.26 6.58 -17.43
CA THR A 70 -24.93 7.02 -18.68
C THR A 70 -26.04 8.02 -18.39
N ASN A 71 -26.90 7.73 -17.41
CA ASN A 71 -28.00 8.63 -17.02
C ASN A 71 -27.51 9.99 -16.51
N MET A 72 -26.30 10.06 -15.95
CA MET A 72 -25.72 11.30 -15.44
C MET A 72 -25.23 12.24 -16.56
N ILE A 73 -24.79 11.69 -17.69
CA ILE A 73 -24.27 12.48 -18.83
C ILE A 73 -25.27 12.67 -19.97
N ALA A 74 -26.32 11.86 -20.04
CA ALA A 74 -27.32 11.95 -21.11
C ALA A 74 -28.04 13.31 -21.11
N SER A 75 -28.23 13.88 -22.30
CA SER A 75 -28.98 15.12 -22.49
C SER A 75 -30.48 14.88 -22.26
N ARG A 76 -31.17 15.83 -21.58
CA ARG A 76 -32.61 15.74 -21.24
C ARG A 76 -33.46 15.56 -22.50
N GLY A 77 -33.76 14.31 -22.86
CA GLY A 77 -34.54 13.96 -24.05
C GLY A 77 -34.25 12.57 -24.61
N ALA A 78 -33.09 11.98 -24.29
CA ALA A 78 -32.78 10.59 -24.65
C ALA A 78 -33.53 9.62 -23.73
N VAL A 79 -34.78 9.30 -24.07
CA VAL A 79 -35.45 8.13 -23.50
C VAL A 79 -34.70 6.91 -24.03
N LEU A 80 -33.82 6.34 -23.21
CA LEU A 80 -33.11 5.09 -23.50
C LEU A 80 -34.16 3.99 -23.70
N MET A 81 -34.47 3.67 -24.95
CA MET A 81 -35.28 2.49 -25.29
C MET A 81 -34.49 1.26 -24.84
N SER A 82 -35.18 0.24 -24.31
CA SER A 82 -34.60 -0.87 -23.55
C SER A 82 -33.55 -1.71 -24.31
N GLU A 83 -33.45 -1.57 -25.63
CA GLU A 83 -32.49 -2.29 -26.47
C GLU A 83 -31.13 -1.60 -26.58
N GLU A 84 -31.02 -0.28 -26.35
CA GLU A 84 -29.74 0.46 -26.40
C GLU A 84 -28.92 0.41 -25.11
N VAL A 85 -29.47 -0.16 -24.03
CA VAL A 85 -28.78 -0.28 -22.74
C VAL A 85 -27.95 -1.57 -22.65
N ASN A 86 -27.39 -2.02 -23.79
CA ASN A 86 -26.53 -3.19 -23.86
C ASN A 86 -25.40 -2.95 -24.86
N THR A 87 -24.18 -3.36 -24.52
CA THR A 87 -23.02 -3.23 -25.41
C THR A 87 -22.73 -4.56 -26.09
N ARG A 88 -22.78 -4.63 -27.42
CA ARG A 88 -22.35 -5.81 -28.20
C ARG A 88 -20.83 -5.82 -28.39
N GLY A 89 -20.23 -7.01 -28.31
CA GLY A 89 -18.78 -7.19 -28.34
C GLY A 89 -18.37 -8.64 -28.63
N THR A 90 -17.16 -9.03 -28.24
CA THR A 90 -16.61 -10.37 -28.40
C THR A 90 -16.20 -10.90 -27.04
N LEU A 91 -16.74 -12.05 -26.63
CA LEU A 91 -16.26 -12.80 -25.48
C LEU A 91 -15.12 -13.73 -25.92
N VAL A 92 -13.97 -13.60 -25.28
CA VAL A 92 -12.78 -14.39 -25.54
C VAL A 92 -12.43 -15.20 -24.31
N LYS A 93 -12.35 -16.52 -24.45
CA LYS A 93 -12.00 -17.45 -23.37
C LYS A 93 -10.67 -18.12 -23.68
N GLY A 94 -9.99 -18.61 -22.65
CA GLY A 94 -8.68 -19.26 -22.82
C GLY A 94 -7.50 -18.35 -22.49
N LEU A 95 -7.76 -17.07 -22.15
CA LEU A 95 -6.71 -16.07 -21.94
C LEU A 95 -5.85 -16.47 -20.75
N SER A 96 -4.54 -16.30 -20.88
CA SER A 96 -3.59 -16.49 -19.79
C SER A 96 -3.49 -15.24 -18.91
N TYR A 97 -2.85 -15.37 -17.74
CA TYR A 97 -2.51 -14.20 -16.94
C TYR A 97 -1.61 -13.20 -17.70
N ALA A 98 -0.67 -13.69 -18.51
CA ALA A 98 0.20 -12.85 -19.32
C ALA A 98 -0.59 -12.07 -20.38
N ASP A 99 -1.57 -12.71 -20.99
CA ASP A 99 -2.47 -12.08 -21.99
C ASP A 99 -3.22 -10.90 -21.36
N VAL A 100 -3.75 -11.15 -20.16
CA VAL A 100 -4.46 -10.17 -19.37
C VAL A 100 -3.54 -9.02 -18.93
N ASN A 101 -2.28 -9.28 -18.57
CA ASN A 101 -1.32 -8.24 -18.24
C ASN A 101 -0.96 -7.36 -19.45
N ALA A 102 -0.84 -7.96 -20.65
CA ALA A 102 -0.62 -7.22 -21.88
C ALA A 102 -1.82 -6.32 -22.22
N LEU A 103 -3.04 -6.82 -21.99
CA LEU A 103 -4.28 -6.04 -22.11
C LEU A 103 -4.34 -4.89 -21.08
N ASP A 104 -3.92 -5.13 -19.83
CA ASP A 104 -3.87 -4.09 -18.80
C ASP A 104 -2.89 -2.96 -19.18
N ILE A 105 -1.75 -3.27 -19.81
CA ILE A 105 -0.81 -2.28 -20.35
C ILE A 105 -1.43 -1.50 -21.52
N PHE A 106 -2.12 -2.22 -22.42
CA PHE A 106 -2.71 -1.63 -23.62
C PHE A 106 -3.84 -0.64 -23.31
N GLU A 107 -4.74 -1.02 -22.39
CA GLU A 107 -5.90 -0.20 -22.00
C GLU A 107 -5.47 0.98 -21.10
N GLY A 108 -4.33 0.87 -20.41
CA GLY A 108 -3.76 1.96 -19.63
C GLY A 108 -4.61 2.35 -18.42
N THR A 109 -4.52 3.63 -18.02
CA THR A 109 -5.15 4.12 -16.78
C THR A 109 -6.56 4.68 -16.98
N GLU A 110 -7.01 4.81 -18.23
CA GLU A 110 -8.33 5.37 -18.57
C GLU A 110 -9.47 4.35 -18.39
N TYR A 111 -9.12 3.06 -18.27
CA TYR A 111 -10.07 1.97 -18.10
C TYR A 111 -9.75 1.15 -16.85
N SER A 112 -10.75 0.43 -16.36
CA SER A 112 -10.61 -0.51 -15.27
C SER A 112 -11.16 -1.87 -15.64
N ARG A 113 -10.39 -2.93 -15.41
CA ARG A 113 -10.84 -4.30 -15.65
C ARG A 113 -11.76 -4.78 -14.54
N VAL A 114 -13.03 -5.02 -14.87
CA VAL A 114 -14.09 -5.46 -13.97
C VAL A 114 -14.65 -6.79 -14.38
N LYS A 115 -15.13 -7.56 -13.40
CA LYS A 115 -15.92 -8.75 -13.72
C LYS A 115 -17.38 -8.36 -13.91
N VAL A 116 -17.94 -8.69 -15.06
CA VAL A 116 -19.30 -8.31 -15.47
C VAL A 116 -20.04 -9.53 -16.05
N PRO A 117 -21.36 -9.61 -15.88
CA PRO A 117 -22.16 -10.65 -16.50
C PRO A 117 -22.27 -10.40 -18.00
N VAL A 118 -21.99 -11.42 -18.81
CA VAL A 118 -21.99 -11.34 -20.27
C VAL A 118 -22.84 -12.49 -20.83
N GLN A 119 -23.65 -12.17 -21.84
CA GLN A 119 -24.46 -13.13 -22.56
C GLN A 119 -23.75 -13.52 -23.86
N ALA A 120 -23.40 -14.80 -24.01
CA ALA A 120 -22.89 -15.30 -25.29
C ALA A 120 -24.04 -15.49 -26.28
N LEU A 121 -23.85 -15.03 -27.52
CA LEU A 121 -24.86 -15.09 -28.59
C LEU A 121 -24.57 -16.20 -29.60
N THR A 122 -23.30 -16.63 -29.70
CA THR A 122 -22.86 -17.69 -30.63
C THR A 122 -22.09 -18.78 -29.91
N PRO A 123 -22.00 -20.00 -30.48
CA PRO A 123 -21.05 -21.02 -30.04
C PRO A 123 -19.59 -20.52 -30.11
N ALA A 124 -18.72 -21.11 -29.28
CA ALA A 124 -17.30 -20.83 -29.24
C ALA A 124 -16.58 -21.30 -30.52
N ALA A 125 -15.77 -20.42 -31.12
CA ALA A 125 -14.97 -20.71 -32.30
C ALA A 125 -13.48 -20.41 -32.06
N THR A 126 -12.59 -21.19 -32.64
CA THR A 126 -11.14 -20.91 -32.63
C THR A 126 -10.75 -20.01 -33.81
N LEU A 127 -9.55 -19.44 -33.77
CA LEU A 127 -9.06 -18.57 -34.84
C LEU A 127 -9.03 -19.25 -36.21
N ASP A 128 -8.71 -20.55 -36.26
CA ASP A 128 -8.66 -21.34 -37.51
C ASP A 128 -10.03 -21.60 -38.14
N ASN A 129 -11.11 -21.44 -37.36
CA ASN A 129 -12.49 -21.67 -37.80
C ASN A 129 -13.41 -20.52 -37.36
N LEU A 130 -12.90 -19.29 -37.46
CA LEU A 130 -13.60 -18.11 -36.99
C LEU A 130 -14.73 -17.73 -37.97
N PRO A 131 -16.00 -17.61 -37.52
CA PRO A 131 -17.10 -17.14 -38.35
C PRO A 131 -16.80 -15.75 -38.94
N PRO A 132 -17.33 -15.41 -40.14
CA PRO A 132 -17.15 -14.09 -40.74
C PRO A 132 -17.45 -12.95 -39.76
N ALA A 133 -18.56 -13.05 -39.02
CA ALA A 133 -19.01 -12.10 -37.99
C ALA A 133 -17.97 -11.80 -36.89
N LEU A 134 -17.04 -12.73 -36.62
CA LEU A 134 -15.99 -12.59 -35.63
C LEU A 134 -14.62 -12.27 -36.25
N SER A 135 -14.40 -12.61 -37.53
CA SER A 135 -13.16 -12.29 -38.25
C SER A 135 -13.13 -10.86 -38.76
N ASN A 136 -14.28 -10.35 -39.20
CA ASN A 136 -14.48 -8.95 -39.51
C ASN A 136 -15.76 -8.47 -38.81
N PRO A 137 -15.65 -7.66 -37.73
CA PRO A 137 -16.80 -7.15 -36.99
C PRO A 137 -17.81 -6.39 -37.88
N ILE A 138 -17.39 -5.85 -39.03
CA ILE A 138 -18.28 -5.20 -40.01
C ILE A 138 -19.26 -6.22 -40.63
N SER A 139 -18.86 -7.48 -40.80
CA SER A 139 -19.74 -8.50 -41.37
C SER A 139 -20.90 -8.92 -40.47
N ARG A 140 -20.89 -8.52 -39.18
CA ARG A 140 -22.06 -8.60 -38.28
C ARG A 140 -23.26 -7.80 -38.81
N PHE A 141 -23.02 -6.87 -39.75
CA PHE A 141 -24.02 -6.08 -40.47
C PHE A 141 -24.69 -6.85 -41.62
N LEU A 142 -23.95 -7.73 -42.32
CA LEU A 142 -24.43 -8.40 -43.54
C LEU A 142 -25.45 -9.51 -43.25
N ASP A 143 -25.39 -10.14 -42.08
CA ASP A 143 -26.34 -11.20 -41.69
C ASP A 143 -27.74 -10.65 -41.35
N ILE A 144 -27.83 -9.38 -40.89
CA ILE A 144 -29.11 -8.71 -40.62
C ILE A 144 -29.79 -8.31 -41.94
N PHE A 145 -29.03 -7.83 -42.93
CA PHE A 145 -29.56 -7.48 -44.25
C PHE A 145 -29.91 -8.70 -45.12
N ARG A 146 -29.13 -9.80 -45.04
CA ARG A 146 -29.45 -11.05 -45.75
C ARG A 146 -30.71 -11.75 -45.24
N ALA A 147 -31.09 -11.53 -43.98
CA ALA A 147 -32.37 -11.96 -43.44
C ALA A 147 -33.55 -11.13 -44.00
N GLY A 148 -33.30 -9.90 -44.47
CA GLY A 148 -34.31 -8.99 -45.02
C GLY A 148 -34.47 -9.00 -46.55
N GLU A 149 -33.56 -9.63 -47.30
CA GLU A 149 -33.61 -9.65 -48.78
C GLU A 149 -34.26 -10.92 -49.38
N ASN A 150 -34.77 -11.84 -48.56
CA ASN A 150 -35.47 -13.06 -49.00
C ASN A 150 -37.00 -13.01 -48.80
N GLU A 151 -37.63 -11.84 -48.97
CA GLU A 151 -39.11 -11.71 -48.93
C GLU A 151 -39.66 -10.95 -50.13
N ASP A 152 -39.49 -11.53 -51.32
CA ASP A 152 -40.43 -11.32 -52.43
C ASP A 152 -41.26 -12.60 -52.60
N ASN A 153 -42.26 -12.79 -51.74
CA ASN A 153 -43.47 -13.54 -52.07
C ASN A 153 -44.63 -13.16 -51.13
N ALA A 154 -45.74 -12.80 -51.76
CA ALA A 154 -46.93 -12.24 -51.14
C ALA A 154 -47.61 -13.20 -50.15
N ASN A 155 -47.81 -12.74 -48.92
CA ASN A 155 -49.11 -12.67 -48.24
C ASN A 155 -48.92 -11.91 -46.92
N GLY A 156 -49.80 -10.95 -46.67
CA GLY A 156 -49.73 -10.11 -45.48
C GLY A 156 -49.99 -10.91 -44.21
N ASP A 157 -48.98 -10.96 -43.34
CA ASP A 157 -49.08 -11.15 -41.90
C ASP A 157 -47.83 -10.50 -41.25
N GLU A 158 -48.01 -10.09 -40.00
CA GLU A 158 -47.15 -9.32 -39.09
C GLU A 158 -45.65 -9.11 -39.43
N LYS A 159 -45.19 -7.85 -39.21
CA LYS A 159 -43.76 -7.49 -39.18
C LYS A 159 -42.98 -8.49 -38.31
N PRO A 160 -41.88 -9.09 -38.79
CA PRO A 160 -41.10 -10.01 -37.99
C PRO A 160 -40.42 -9.25 -36.85
N SER A 161 -40.71 -9.66 -35.61
CA SER A 161 -39.88 -9.34 -34.45
C SER A 161 -38.48 -9.88 -34.70
N VAL A 162 -37.47 -9.03 -34.54
CA VAL A 162 -36.06 -9.41 -34.66
C VAL A 162 -35.73 -10.49 -33.63
N VAL A 163 -35.59 -11.73 -34.12
CA VAL A 163 -34.80 -12.84 -33.59
C VAL A 163 -34.92 -13.06 -32.07
N GLN A 164 -36.04 -13.65 -31.64
CA GLN A 164 -36.02 -14.64 -30.55
C GLN A 164 -35.32 -15.91 -31.07
N GLY A 165 -34.00 -15.92 -31.00
CA GLY A 165 -33.19 -17.02 -31.52
C GLY A 165 -31.75 -16.99 -31.07
N GLY A 166 -31.47 -16.48 -29.86
CA GLY A 166 -30.24 -16.81 -29.16
C GLY A 166 -30.43 -18.16 -28.48
N LEU A 167 -29.50 -19.10 -28.68
CA LEU A 167 -29.41 -20.27 -27.81
C LEU A 167 -29.46 -19.79 -26.34
N ASP A 168 -30.19 -20.49 -25.48
CA ASP A 168 -30.27 -20.25 -24.04
C ASP A 168 -28.92 -20.62 -23.38
N VAL A 169 -27.86 -19.90 -23.77
CA VAL A 169 -26.52 -19.99 -23.20
C VAL A 169 -26.53 -18.99 -22.05
N GLY A 170 -26.60 -19.50 -20.83
CA GLY A 170 -26.71 -18.67 -19.62
C GLY A 170 -25.65 -17.57 -19.52
N MET A 171 -25.95 -16.55 -18.73
CA MET A 171 -24.99 -15.48 -18.38
C MET A 171 -23.70 -16.09 -17.81
N THR A 172 -22.55 -15.60 -18.27
CA THR A 172 -21.24 -15.96 -17.74
C THR A 172 -20.52 -14.71 -17.25
N ASP A 173 -19.79 -14.82 -16.15
CA ASP A 173 -18.98 -13.70 -15.65
C ASP A 173 -17.68 -13.63 -16.45
N ALA A 174 -17.47 -12.51 -17.14
CA ALA A 174 -16.24 -12.23 -17.89
C ALA A 174 -15.63 -10.90 -17.45
N TRP A 175 -14.32 -10.75 -17.65
CA TRP A 175 -13.62 -9.50 -17.41
C TRP A 175 -13.84 -8.52 -18.55
N ALA A 176 -14.22 -7.28 -18.29
CA ALA A 176 -14.31 -6.22 -19.28
C ALA A 176 -13.54 -4.98 -18.80
N TYR A 177 -12.91 -4.27 -19.71
CA TYR A 177 -12.33 -2.95 -19.42
C TYR A 177 -13.45 -1.93 -19.44
N VAL A 178 -13.70 -1.20 -18.36
CA VAL A 178 -14.79 -0.22 -18.27
C VAL A 178 -14.18 1.15 -18.04
N TRP A 179 -14.69 2.18 -18.71
CA TRP A 179 -14.15 3.55 -18.62
C TRP A 179 -14.09 4.02 -17.16
N ALA A 180 -12.93 4.55 -16.79
CA ALA A 180 -12.55 4.90 -15.43
C ALA A 180 -12.13 6.36 -15.28
N ASP A 181 -11.86 7.07 -16.39
CA ASP A 181 -11.56 8.50 -16.38
C ASP A 181 -12.86 9.36 -16.37
N SER A 182 -12.72 10.69 -16.30
CA SER A 182 -13.86 11.61 -16.18
C SER A 182 -14.89 11.43 -17.28
N THR A 183 -16.16 11.37 -16.90
CA THR A 183 -17.29 11.34 -17.84
C THR A 183 -17.44 12.65 -18.62
N ASP A 184 -16.80 13.74 -18.19
CA ASP A 184 -16.75 15.00 -18.94
C ASP A 184 -16.00 14.87 -20.28
N ARG A 185 -15.10 13.87 -20.38
CA ARG A 185 -14.40 13.52 -21.62
C ARG A 185 -15.25 12.67 -22.56
N LEU A 186 -16.44 12.26 -22.15
CA LEU A 186 -17.34 11.48 -23.00
C LEU A 186 -18.34 12.39 -23.71
N GLU A 187 -18.69 12.03 -24.94
CA GLU A 187 -19.87 12.59 -25.58
C GLU A 187 -21.14 12.02 -24.92
N PRO A 188 -22.18 12.86 -24.72
CA PRO A 188 -23.38 12.46 -23.99
C PRO A 188 -24.25 11.46 -24.77
N ASP A 189 -24.07 11.40 -26.08
CA ASP A 189 -24.81 10.49 -26.96
C ASP A 189 -24.21 9.08 -26.94
N ILE A 190 -25.08 8.07 -27.01
CA ILE A 190 -24.64 6.67 -27.11
C ILE A 190 -24.02 6.45 -28.47
N TRP A 191 -22.81 5.92 -28.48
CA TRP A 191 -22.14 5.48 -29.69
C TRP A 191 -22.57 4.07 -30.04
N SER A 192 -23.59 3.97 -30.90
CA SER A 192 -24.11 2.67 -31.34
C SER A 192 -22.98 1.81 -31.93
N PHE A 193 -23.11 0.49 -31.82
CA PHE A 193 -22.11 -0.43 -32.40
C PHE A 193 -21.97 -0.25 -33.91
N GLU A 194 -23.06 0.11 -34.58
CA GLU A 194 -23.11 0.38 -36.02
C GLU A 194 -22.31 1.64 -36.39
N ASP A 195 -22.53 2.74 -35.67
CA ASP A 195 -21.84 4.00 -35.91
C ASP A 195 -20.35 3.92 -35.59
N PHE A 196 -19.98 3.13 -34.57
CA PHE A 196 -18.60 2.84 -34.24
C PHE A 196 -17.87 2.13 -35.40
N LEU A 197 -18.49 1.08 -35.98
CA LEU A 197 -17.87 0.33 -37.07
C LEU A 197 -17.75 1.16 -38.35
N ARG A 198 -18.78 1.94 -38.71
CA ARG A 198 -18.74 2.84 -39.87
C ARG A 198 -17.62 3.88 -39.77
N ALA A 199 -17.39 4.42 -38.57
CA ALA A 199 -16.31 5.38 -38.33
C ALA A 199 -14.89 4.78 -38.47
N LYS A 200 -14.74 3.45 -38.51
CA LYS A 200 -13.44 2.74 -38.54
C LYS A 200 -13.10 2.01 -39.84
N GLU A 201 -14.07 1.93 -40.76
CA GLU A 201 -13.98 1.18 -42.02
C GLU A 201 -12.79 1.58 -42.91
N SER A 202 -12.34 2.83 -42.88
CA SER A 202 -11.20 3.30 -43.69
C SER A 202 -9.81 2.96 -43.13
N ALA A 203 -9.70 2.71 -41.81
CA ALA A 203 -8.42 2.47 -41.13
C ALA A 203 -8.03 0.99 -41.09
N TRP A 204 -9.01 0.08 -41.19
CA TRP A 204 -8.80 -1.37 -41.01
C TRP A 204 -8.61 -2.13 -42.34
N ASN A 205 -8.98 -1.53 -43.48
CA ASN A 205 -8.89 -2.16 -44.80
C ASN A 205 -7.50 -2.08 -45.47
N ASN A 206 -6.48 -1.46 -44.85
CA ASN A 206 -5.19 -1.14 -45.47
C ASN A 206 -3.94 -1.70 -44.74
N LEU A 207 -4.02 -2.85 -44.07
CA LEU A 207 -2.84 -3.46 -43.45
C LEU A 207 -2.10 -4.41 -44.42
N PRO A 208 -0.80 -4.21 -44.70
CA PRO A 208 -0.04 -5.06 -45.63
C PRO A 208 0.30 -6.44 -45.05
N ALA A 209 0.45 -7.43 -45.93
CA ALA A 209 0.53 -8.86 -45.61
C ALA A 209 1.88 -9.34 -45.03
N ASP A 210 2.91 -8.50 -45.05
CA ASP A 210 4.28 -8.79 -44.62
C ASP A 210 4.60 -8.32 -43.19
N TRP A 211 3.58 -7.87 -42.45
CA TRP A 211 3.71 -7.48 -41.03
C TRP A 211 3.95 -8.67 -40.07
N PHE A 212 4.00 -9.91 -40.58
CA PHE A 212 3.74 -11.13 -39.80
C PHE A 212 4.92 -12.10 -39.62
N ASP A 213 6.16 -11.72 -39.91
CA ASP A 213 7.30 -12.62 -39.65
C ASP A 213 8.42 -11.87 -38.92
N ASP A 214 8.59 -12.17 -37.63
CA ASP A 214 9.95 -12.30 -37.13
C ASP A 214 10.03 -13.41 -36.07
N ARG A 215 10.79 -14.43 -36.43
CA ARG A 215 11.03 -15.65 -35.68
C ARG A 215 12.29 -15.45 -34.86
N GLU A 216 12.14 -15.14 -33.57
CA GLU A 216 13.04 -15.64 -32.52
C GLU A 216 12.66 -15.02 -31.17
N ARG A 217 11.87 -15.74 -30.35
CA ARG A 217 11.86 -15.63 -28.88
C ARG A 217 10.99 -16.73 -28.26
N GLN A 218 11.33 -17.97 -28.57
CA GLN A 218 11.03 -19.08 -27.66
C GLN A 218 12.24 -19.29 -26.78
N SER A 219 12.16 -18.86 -25.53
CA SER A 219 12.40 -19.72 -24.37
C SER A 219 12.53 -18.90 -23.10
N LEU A 220 11.91 -19.44 -22.04
CA LEU A 220 12.13 -19.24 -20.62
C LEU A 220 10.94 -18.58 -19.93
N LEU A 221 10.20 -19.39 -19.17
CA LEU A 221 9.75 -19.18 -17.79
C LEU A 221 8.63 -20.18 -17.48
N ARG A 222 9.01 -21.23 -16.75
CA ARG A 222 8.11 -22.05 -15.93
C ARG A 222 8.39 -21.66 -14.48
N LEU A 223 7.35 -21.38 -13.70
CA LEU A 223 6.99 -22.10 -12.46
C LEU A 223 5.84 -21.35 -11.77
N GLU A 224 4.87 -22.13 -11.29
CA GLU A 224 3.62 -21.75 -10.63
C GLU A 224 3.52 -22.45 -9.23
N PRO A 225 2.49 -22.13 -8.41
CA PRO A 225 2.51 -22.07 -6.94
C PRO A 225 1.54 -23.04 -6.20
N GLY A 226 1.41 -22.88 -4.87
CA GLY A 226 0.31 -23.37 -4.02
C GLY A 226 0.19 -22.46 -2.77
N VAL A 227 -0.93 -22.25 -2.07
CA VAL A 227 -2.08 -23.12 -1.73
C VAL A 227 -3.34 -22.28 -1.43
N SER A 228 -4.49 -22.98 -1.49
CA SER A 228 -5.92 -22.65 -1.42
C SER A 228 -6.51 -21.87 -0.23
N ASN A 229 -7.66 -21.24 -0.51
CA ASN A 229 -8.68 -20.80 0.45
C ASN A 229 -9.63 -21.94 0.85
N ASP A 230 -9.86 -22.09 2.15
CA ASP A 230 -11.17 -22.49 2.69
C ASP A 230 -11.28 -22.10 4.17
N SER A 231 -12.10 -21.09 4.47
CA SER A 231 -13.14 -21.15 5.51
C SER A 231 -13.78 -19.77 5.72
N PHE A 232 -15.09 -19.70 5.47
CA PHE A 232 -15.99 -18.66 5.97
C PHE A 232 -16.12 -18.76 7.50
N GLN A 233 -16.16 -17.62 8.20
CA GLN A 233 -17.20 -17.32 9.18
C GLN A 233 -17.12 -15.87 9.67
N SER A 234 -18.27 -15.18 9.56
CA SER A 234 -18.54 -13.91 10.21
C SER A 234 -18.43 -14.05 11.73
N ALA A 235 -17.53 -13.31 12.37
CA ALA A 235 -17.59 -13.09 13.80
C ALA A 235 -18.70 -12.07 14.08
N LYS A 236 -19.74 -12.55 14.77
CA LYS A 236 -20.74 -11.73 15.43
C LYS A 236 -20.09 -10.88 16.51
N SER A 237 -20.71 -9.74 16.76
CA SER A 237 -20.55 -8.92 17.96
C SER A 237 -20.80 -9.76 19.21
N ASP A 238 -19.78 -9.91 20.05
CA ASP A 238 -19.94 -10.33 21.44
C ASP A 238 -19.25 -9.28 22.32
N ASP A 239 -20.10 -8.57 23.08
CA ASP A 239 -19.91 -7.91 24.37
C ASP A 239 -18.64 -7.09 24.65
N ASP A 240 -18.84 -5.77 24.61
CA ASP A 240 -18.11 -4.74 25.36
C ASP A 240 -18.05 -5.09 26.87
N PRO A 241 -16.85 -5.22 27.47
CA PRO A 241 -16.71 -5.37 28.91
C PRO A 241 -15.97 -4.18 29.52
N HIS A 242 -16.46 -2.94 29.35
CA HIS A 242 -15.95 -1.80 30.13
C HIS A 242 -17.03 -1.09 30.94
N ALA A 243 -17.55 -1.83 31.92
CA ALA A 243 -17.95 -1.29 33.21
C ALA A 243 -17.02 -1.86 34.30
N ASP A 244 -16.25 -0.98 34.93
CA ASP A 244 -15.49 -1.14 36.17
C ASP A 244 -15.45 -2.54 36.83
N GLY A 245 -14.34 -3.26 36.66
CA GLY A 245 -13.92 -4.25 37.66
C GLY A 245 -13.33 -5.59 37.19
N GLU A 246 -12.20 -5.61 36.47
CA GLU A 246 -11.28 -6.78 36.46
C GLU A 246 -9.84 -6.51 35.94
N GLU A 247 -9.32 -5.27 36.03
CA GLU A 247 -8.11 -4.84 35.29
C GLU A 247 -6.74 -5.02 36.00
N SER A 248 -6.38 -6.19 36.52
CA SER A 248 -5.06 -6.38 37.17
C SER A 248 -4.12 -7.42 36.55
N LYS A 249 -4.49 -8.07 35.44
CA LYS A 249 -3.67 -9.15 34.85
C LYS A 249 -2.98 -8.69 33.57
N ILE A 250 -1.66 -8.86 33.49
CA ILE A 250 -0.88 -8.64 32.27
C ILE A 250 -1.15 -9.80 31.29
N VAL A 251 -1.78 -9.52 30.16
CA VAL A 251 -2.10 -10.51 29.11
C VAL A 251 -0.81 -10.91 28.37
N GLY A 252 -0.76 -12.12 27.79
CA GLY A 252 0.43 -12.59 27.05
C GLY A 252 1.65 -12.93 27.92
N LYS A 253 1.59 -12.75 29.25
CA LYS A 253 2.73 -12.97 30.14
C LYS A 253 3.24 -14.42 30.16
N THR A 254 2.35 -15.41 30.12
CA THR A 254 2.68 -16.85 30.29
C THR A 254 2.49 -17.65 29.00
N MET A 255 3.27 -18.73 28.80
CA MET A 255 3.08 -19.70 27.71
C MET A 255 3.50 -21.10 28.18
N GLN A 256 2.83 -22.14 27.68
CA GLN A 256 3.22 -23.52 27.97
C GLN A 256 4.65 -23.81 27.50
N GLY A 257 5.49 -24.32 28.41
CA GLY A 257 6.88 -24.70 28.11
C GLY A 257 7.90 -23.56 28.05
N PHE A 258 7.48 -22.30 28.22
CA PHE A 258 8.38 -21.13 28.25
C PHE A 258 8.08 -20.28 29.50
N PRO A 259 9.09 -19.77 30.25
CA PRO A 259 8.84 -18.96 31.43
C PRO A 259 8.09 -17.65 31.13
N ASN A 260 7.77 -16.90 32.18
CA ASN A 260 7.08 -15.62 32.07
C ASN A 260 7.96 -14.56 31.39
N PHE A 261 7.34 -13.64 30.64
CA PHE A 261 7.99 -12.39 30.26
C PHE A 261 8.27 -11.50 31.49
N GLY A 262 9.14 -10.51 31.32
CA GLY A 262 9.75 -9.71 32.39
C GLY A 262 11.27 -9.82 32.40
N HIS A 263 11.93 -9.45 33.50
CA HIS A 263 13.39 -9.36 33.58
C HIS A 263 14.15 -10.66 33.24
N ASP A 264 13.51 -11.83 33.34
CA ASP A 264 14.07 -13.12 32.88
C ASP A 264 14.45 -13.13 31.40
N MET A 265 13.83 -12.25 30.60
CA MET A 265 14.14 -12.08 29.19
C MET A 265 15.43 -11.29 28.96
N LEU A 266 15.91 -10.48 29.92
CA LEU A 266 17.11 -9.64 29.77
C LEU A 266 18.36 -10.44 29.41
N LYS A 267 18.43 -11.73 29.78
CA LYS A 267 19.51 -12.65 29.38
C LYS A 267 19.68 -12.77 27.86
N PHE A 268 18.63 -12.51 27.10
CA PHE A 268 18.66 -12.49 25.65
C PHE A 268 19.05 -11.13 25.06
N TRP A 269 19.34 -10.09 25.85
CA TRP A 269 19.77 -8.79 25.33
C TRP A 269 21.18 -8.42 25.75
N GLY A 270 21.80 -7.54 24.95
CA GLY A 270 23.15 -7.03 25.15
C GLY A 270 23.24 -5.82 26.07
N PHE A 271 22.22 -5.53 26.88
CA PHE A 271 22.17 -4.33 27.71
C PHE A 271 23.26 -4.32 28.80
N ASN A 272 23.75 -3.14 29.12
CA ASN A 272 24.64 -2.93 30.27
C ASN A 272 23.90 -3.27 31.57
N LYS A 273 24.66 -3.69 32.59
CA LYS A 273 24.09 -4.02 33.90
C LYS A 273 23.36 -2.81 34.47
N GLY A 274 22.11 -3.02 34.91
CA GLY A 274 21.28 -1.98 35.52
C GLY A 274 20.64 -0.99 34.55
N TYR A 275 20.84 -1.15 33.23
CA TYR A 275 20.20 -0.28 32.24
C TYR A 275 18.71 -0.62 32.11
N VAL A 276 17.84 0.36 32.34
CA VAL A 276 16.39 0.22 32.19
C VAL A 276 15.97 0.84 30.85
N ASN A 277 15.65 -0.01 29.88
CA ASN A 277 15.22 0.46 28.56
C ASN A 277 13.69 0.61 28.50
N LEU A 278 13.22 1.86 28.47
CA LEU A 278 11.82 2.23 28.18
C LEU A 278 11.72 3.18 26.98
N ASN A 279 12.68 3.15 26.06
CA ASN A 279 12.62 3.88 24.79
C ASN A 279 12.96 2.98 23.58
N HIS A 280 12.53 1.72 23.64
CA HIS A 280 12.71 0.76 22.55
C HIS A 280 12.17 1.26 21.20
N GLY A 281 11.10 2.07 21.20
CA GLY A 281 10.50 2.63 20.01
C GLY A 281 11.42 3.51 19.15
N SER A 282 12.52 4.05 19.70
CA SER A 282 13.45 4.89 18.92
C SER A 282 14.34 4.08 17.98
N TYR A 283 15.15 3.16 18.52
CA TYR A 283 16.20 2.47 17.75
C TYR A 283 16.09 0.95 17.75
N GLY A 284 15.20 0.41 18.58
CA GLY A 284 15.09 -1.02 18.87
C GLY A 284 16.38 -1.66 19.39
N SER A 285 16.33 -2.97 19.60
CA SER A 285 17.47 -3.76 20.06
C SER A 285 17.26 -5.22 19.71
N PRO A 286 18.15 -5.84 18.91
CA PRO A 286 18.04 -7.25 18.59
C PRO A 286 18.49 -8.13 19.76
N PRO A 287 17.87 -9.30 19.96
CA PRO A 287 18.30 -10.24 20.97
C PRO A 287 19.62 -10.93 20.55
N ARG A 288 20.38 -11.44 21.53
CA ARG A 288 21.66 -12.13 21.37
C ARG A 288 21.63 -13.26 20.33
N PRO A 289 20.60 -14.14 20.28
CA PRO A 289 20.53 -15.16 19.24
C PRO A 289 20.48 -14.59 17.81
N VAL A 290 19.89 -13.40 17.61
CA VAL A 290 19.89 -12.70 16.32
C VAL A 290 21.30 -12.17 16.02
N LEU A 291 21.93 -11.51 16.99
CA LEU A 291 23.30 -10.99 16.86
C LEU A 291 24.33 -12.08 16.59
N GLU A 292 24.20 -13.26 17.22
CA GLU A 292 25.07 -14.41 17.00
C GLU A 292 24.97 -14.93 15.57
N LYS A 293 23.76 -15.07 15.03
CA LYS A 293 23.53 -15.47 13.63
C LYS A 293 24.08 -14.44 12.65
N MET A 294 23.92 -13.15 12.95
CA MET A 294 24.50 -12.08 12.12
C MET A 294 26.02 -12.13 12.08
N ARG A 295 26.69 -12.31 13.23
CA ARG A 295 28.16 -12.43 13.29
C ARG A 295 28.65 -13.63 12.50
N ALA A 296 27.99 -14.78 12.66
CA ALA A 296 28.33 -15.98 11.89
C ALA A 296 28.16 -15.75 10.38
N LEU A 297 27.11 -15.03 9.95
CA LEU A 297 26.91 -14.70 8.54
C LEU A 297 27.94 -13.69 8.02
N ALA A 298 28.35 -12.72 8.84
CA ALA A 298 29.42 -11.80 8.50
C ALA A 298 30.75 -12.55 8.32
N ASP A 299 31.12 -13.44 9.24
CA ASP A 299 32.31 -14.29 9.12
C ASP A 299 32.26 -15.17 7.86
N GLN A 300 31.09 -15.74 7.54
CA GLN A 300 30.88 -16.50 6.30
C GLN A 300 31.04 -15.62 5.05
N THR A 301 30.54 -14.39 5.09
CA THR A 301 30.65 -13.43 4.00
C THR A 301 32.11 -13.11 3.72
N GLU A 302 32.89 -12.78 4.75
CA GLU A 302 34.32 -12.47 4.60
C GLU A 302 35.19 -13.70 4.25
N GLY A 303 34.73 -14.90 4.62
CA GLY A 303 35.39 -16.15 4.22
C GLY A 303 35.37 -16.41 2.70
N ASN A 304 34.36 -15.88 1.98
CA ASN A 304 34.28 -15.94 0.52
C ASN A 304 33.35 -14.83 -0.04
N PRO A 305 33.83 -13.57 -0.12
CA PRO A 305 32.99 -12.42 -0.41
C PRO A 305 32.39 -12.46 -1.82
N ASP A 306 33.14 -12.92 -2.82
CA ASP A 306 32.64 -13.03 -4.20
C ASP A 306 31.51 -14.08 -4.30
N TYR A 307 31.65 -15.23 -3.64
CA TYR A 307 30.56 -16.21 -3.62
C TYR A 307 29.32 -15.65 -2.92
N PHE A 308 29.51 -15.01 -1.76
CA PHE A 308 28.39 -14.44 -1.02
C PHE A 308 27.67 -13.37 -1.84
N MET A 309 28.39 -12.34 -2.29
CA MET A 309 27.85 -11.17 -2.98
C MET A 309 27.33 -11.45 -4.38
N ARG A 310 27.74 -12.56 -5.03
CA ARG A 310 27.26 -12.91 -6.38
C ARG A 310 26.23 -14.03 -6.41
N ARG A 311 26.11 -14.83 -5.36
CA ARG A 311 25.29 -16.07 -5.37
C ARG A 311 24.48 -16.28 -4.09
N ALA A 312 25.07 -16.10 -2.90
CA ALA A 312 24.44 -16.57 -1.67
C ALA A 312 23.42 -15.59 -1.07
N TRP A 313 23.56 -14.28 -1.30
CA TRP A 313 22.74 -13.27 -0.62
C TRP A 313 21.28 -13.22 -1.14
N LEU A 314 21.05 -13.43 -2.45
CA LEU A 314 19.73 -13.23 -3.05
C LEU A 314 18.67 -14.22 -2.50
N PRO A 315 18.95 -15.54 -2.34
CA PRO A 315 18.02 -16.44 -1.66
C PRO A 315 17.69 -16.03 -0.22
N LEU A 316 18.65 -15.45 0.52
CA LEU A 316 18.42 -14.95 1.87
C LEU A 316 17.48 -13.73 1.84
N LEU A 317 17.63 -12.85 0.86
CA LEU A 317 16.74 -11.70 0.70
C LEU A 317 15.31 -12.15 0.33
N THR A 318 15.18 -13.13 -0.56
CA THR A 318 13.88 -13.71 -0.91
C THR A 318 13.19 -14.30 0.30
N LYS A 319 13.92 -15.06 1.15
CA LYS A 319 13.36 -15.61 2.40
C LYS A 319 12.84 -14.52 3.33
N VAL A 320 13.57 -13.42 3.49
CA VAL A 320 13.11 -12.27 4.29
C VAL A 320 11.80 -11.72 3.73
N ARG A 321 11.71 -11.57 2.41
CA ARG A 321 10.50 -11.04 1.75
C ARG A 321 9.31 -11.99 1.92
N GLU A 322 9.51 -13.29 1.77
CA GLU A 322 8.48 -14.32 1.98
C GLU A 322 7.91 -14.23 3.40
N GLU A 323 8.75 -14.32 4.44
CA GLU A 323 8.29 -14.34 5.82
C GLU A 323 7.60 -13.02 6.24
N VAL A 324 8.07 -11.86 5.76
CA VAL A 324 7.43 -10.59 6.08
C VAL A 324 6.15 -10.38 5.26
N SER A 325 6.09 -10.84 4.01
CA SER A 325 4.88 -10.75 3.19
C SER A 325 3.72 -11.54 3.81
N GLU A 326 4.00 -12.74 4.34
CA GLU A 326 3.03 -13.53 5.10
C GLU A 326 2.59 -12.79 6.38
N LEU A 327 3.54 -12.21 7.12
CA LEU A 327 3.25 -11.49 8.37
C LEU A 327 2.30 -10.29 8.19
N ILE A 328 2.37 -9.58 7.06
CA ILE A 328 1.56 -8.38 6.80
C ILE A 328 0.42 -8.60 5.81
N GLY A 329 0.22 -9.83 5.33
CA GLY A 329 -0.81 -10.19 4.36
C GLY A 329 -0.52 -9.80 2.90
N ALA A 330 0.70 -9.38 2.56
CA ALA A 330 1.09 -8.97 1.19
C ALA A 330 1.33 -10.17 0.26
N ARG A 331 1.40 -9.95 -1.06
CA ARG A 331 2.06 -10.90 -1.98
C ARG A 331 3.57 -10.70 -1.96
N LEU A 332 4.31 -11.75 -2.32
CA LEU A 332 5.78 -11.69 -2.37
C LEU A 332 6.25 -10.56 -3.29
N GLU A 333 5.67 -10.44 -4.48
CA GLU A 333 6.01 -9.45 -5.51
C GLU A 333 5.72 -8.01 -5.08
N GLU A 334 4.95 -7.80 -4.01
CA GLU A 334 4.54 -6.47 -3.54
C GLU A 334 5.46 -5.91 -2.47
N LEU A 335 6.50 -6.64 -2.06
CA LEU A 335 7.34 -6.27 -0.95
C LEU A 335 8.83 -6.30 -1.31
N VAL A 336 9.55 -5.25 -0.94
CA VAL A 336 11.02 -5.14 -1.03
C VAL A 336 11.60 -4.71 0.31
N VAL A 337 12.90 -4.95 0.52
CA VAL A 337 13.61 -4.57 1.75
C VAL A 337 14.41 -3.29 1.50
N VAL A 338 14.33 -2.34 2.42
CA VAL A 338 15.04 -1.05 2.38
C VAL A 338 15.75 -0.78 3.72
N PRO A 339 16.74 0.13 3.79
CA PRO A 339 17.50 0.39 5.02
C PRO A 339 16.67 0.86 6.22
N ASN A 340 15.66 1.69 6.00
CA ASN A 340 14.79 2.25 7.04
C ASN A 340 13.55 2.91 6.42
N THR A 341 12.56 3.27 7.25
CA THR A 341 11.33 3.93 6.79
C THR A 341 11.59 5.26 6.10
N THR A 342 12.49 6.10 6.61
CA THR A 342 12.87 7.36 5.96
C THR A 342 13.33 7.12 4.51
N HIS A 343 14.14 6.09 4.29
CA HIS A 343 14.58 5.71 2.95
C HIS A 343 13.42 5.26 2.05
N GLY A 344 12.49 4.45 2.57
CA GLY A 344 11.33 3.99 1.81
C GLY A 344 10.38 5.12 1.42
N VAL A 345 10.06 6.04 2.35
CA VAL A 345 9.25 7.23 2.05
C VAL A 345 9.96 8.13 1.03
N ASN A 346 11.28 8.31 1.18
CA ASN A 346 12.07 9.09 0.22
C ASN A 346 12.06 8.46 -1.18
N THR A 347 12.09 7.13 -1.25
CA THR A 347 11.98 6.40 -2.51
C THR A 347 10.63 6.68 -3.18
N ILE A 348 9.53 6.63 -2.43
CA ILE A 348 8.18 6.88 -2.98
C ILE A 348 8.09 8.32 -3.51
N LEU A 349 8.41 9.32 -2.69
CA LEU A 349 8.22 10.72 -3.05
C LEU A 349 9.11 11.18 -4.22
N ASN A 350 10.33 10.64 -4.35
CA ASN A 350 11.22 10.97 -5.48
C ASN A 350 10.80 10.30 -6.80
N ASN A 351 9.96 9.26 -6.73
CA ASN A 351 9.47 8.55 -7.91
C ASN A 351 8.14 9.12 -8.43
N PHE A 352 7.43 9.90 -7.61
CA PHE A 352 6.22 10.57 -8.08
C PHE A 352 6.55 11.64 -9.12
N ASP A 353 5.82 11.58 -10.23
CA ASP A 353 5.84 12.62 -11.26
C ASP A 353 4.96 13.80 -10.82
N TRP A 354 5.56 14.76 -10.13
CA TRP A 354 4.86 15.92 -9.55
C TRP A 354 4.47 16.95 -10.61
N GLN A 355 3.17 17.23 -10.70
CA GLN A 355 2.57 18.10 -11.69
C GLN A 355 2.15 19.44 -11.05
N GLU A 356 1.99 20.47 -11.87
CA GLU A 356 1.47 21.76 -11.41
C GLU A 356 0.12 21.58 -10.69
N GLY A 357 0.01 22.24 -9.54
CA GLY A 357 -1.17 22.18 -8.69
C GLY A 357 -1.29 20.95 -7.79
N ASP A 358 -0.33 20.02 -7.83
CA ASP A 358 -0.30 18.93 -6.85
C ASP A 358 -0.03 19.47 -5.43
N VAL A 359 -0.73 18.91 -4.45
CA VAL A 359 -0.54 19.16 -3.02
C VAL A 359 -0.15 17.86 -2.33
N LEU A 360 0.93 17.90 -1.55
CA LEU A 360 1.35 16.83 -0.65
C LEU A 360 0.88 17.16 0.77
N ALA A 361 -0.03 16.37 1.32
CA ALA A 361 -0.53 16.57 2.67
C ALA A 361 0.27 15.72 3.69
N ILE A 362 0.64 16.33 4.81
CA ILE A 362 1.31 15.69 5.95
C ILE A 362 0.61 16.10 7.25
N TYR A 363 0.80 15.37 8.34
CA TYR A 363 0.24 15.76 9.65
C TYR A 363 1.22 16.61 10.44
N SER A 364 0.73 17.48 11.31
CA SER A 364 1.57 18.26 12.23
C SER A 364 2.41 17.38 13.19
N THR A 365 2.02 16.12 13.40
CA THR A 365 2.76 15.13 14.19
C THR A 365 3.61 14.16 13.35
N THR A 366 3.67 14.33 12.02
CA THR A 366 4.50 13.49 11.15
C THR A 366 5.96 13.53 11.62
N TYR A 367 6.67 12.39 11.47
CA TYR A 367 8.07 12.31 11.87
C TYR A 367 8.92 13.42 11.23
N GLY A 368 9.76 14.09 12.03
CA GLY A 368 10.49 15.29 11.60
C GLY A 368 11.27 15.12 10.29
N ALA A 369 11.94 13.98 10.08
CA ALA A 369 12.66 13.72 8.83
C ALA A 369 11.73 13.61 7.61
N VAL A 370 10.52 13.07 7.80
CA VAL A 370 9.50 12.99 6.75
C VAL A 370 8.88 14.36 6.48
N GLY A 371 8.65 15.17 7.51
CA GLY A 371 8.22 16.56 7.35
C GLY A 371 9.24 17.40 6.57
N GLN A 372 10.54 17.29 6.91
CA GLN A 372 11.60 17.97 6.16
C GLN A 372 11.74 17.42 4.74
N MET A 373 11.49 16.13 4.52
CA MET A 373 11.49 15.53 3.19
C MET A 373 10.34 16.05 2.33
N ALA A 374 9.14 16.25 2.88
CA ALA A 374 8.03 16.87 2.15
C ALA A 374 8.38 18.29 1.69
N LYS A 375 9.01 19.09 2.57
CA LYS A 375 9.52 20.43 2.22
C LYS A 375 10.58 20.37 1.12
N PHE A 376 11.56 19.48 1.23
CA PHE A 376 12.58 19.28 0.19
C PHE A 376 11.99 18.89 -1.17
N ILE A 377 10.96 18.04 -1.17
CA ILE A 377 10.26 17.64 -2.41
C ILE A 377 9.54 18.85 -3.04
N ALA A 378 8.96 19.73 -2.23
CA ALA A 378 8.40 20.99 -2.72
C ALA A 378 9.47 21.97 -3.23
N ASP A 379 10.63 22.07 -2.56
CA ASP A 379 11.75 22.90 -3.03
C ASP A 379 12.27 22.42 -4.40
N LYS A 380 12.34 21.10 -4.61
CA LYS A 380 12.74 20.48 -5.88
C LYS A 380 11.67 20.63 -6.97
N ASN A 381 10.41 20.80 -6.59
CA ASN A 381 9.26 20.92 -7.48
C ASN A 381 8.46 22.20 -7.13
N PRO A 382 8.95 23.41 -7.47
CA PRO A 382 8.33 24.67 -7.05
C PRO A 382 6.86 24.85 -7.46
N GLN A 383 6.36 24.01 -8.37
CA GLN A 383 4.98 23.96 -8.84
C GLN A 383 4.01 23.22 -7.89
N ILE A 384 4.49 22.57 -6.82
CA ILE A 384 3.65 21.86 -5.83
C ILE A 384 3.61 22.59 -4.49
N LYS A 385 2.66 22.21 -3.64
CA LYS A 385 2.53 22.73 -2.26
C LYS A 385 2.56 21.61 -1.23
N VAL A 386 2.95 21.96 -0.01
CA VAL A 386 2.76 21.11 1.18
C VAL A 386 1.58 21.66 1.98
N GLU A 387 0.62 20.81 2.31
CA GLU A 387 -0.48 21.12 3.23
C GLU A 387 -0.23 20.39 4.55
N ILE A 388 -0.34 21.12 5.67
CA ILE A 388 -0.24 20.53 7.01
C ILE A 388 -1.66 20.28 7.52
N ILE A 389 -1.93 19.03 7.92
CA ILE A 389 -3.15 18.61 8.58
C ILE A 389 -2.90 18.73 10.09
N ASP A 390 -3.42 19.79 10.68
CA ASP A 390 -3.21 20.08 12.10
C ASP A 390 -4.01 19.12 12.99
N VAL A 391 -3.29 18.31 13.76
CA VAL A 391 -3.86 17.37 14.74
C VAL A 391 -3.16 17.55 16.08
N THR A 392 -3.97 17.80 17.12
CA THR A 392 -3.48 17.89 18.50
C THR A 392 -4.08 16.75 19.34
N PHE A 393 -3.25 15.79 19.73
CA PHE A 393 -3.59 14.77 20.71
C PHE A 393 -3.59 15.28 22.17
N PRO A 394 -4.38 14.66 23.07
CA PRO A 394 -5.30 13.56 22.80
C PRO A 394 -6.56 14.03 22.06
N CYS A 395 -6.88 13.36 20.95
CA CYS A 395 -8.13 13.51 20.22
C CYS A 395 -8.57 12.13 19.72
N SER A 396 -9.86 11.98 19.40
CA SER A 396 -10.36 10.67 18.98
C SER A 396 -9.95 10.32 17.55
N HIS A 397 -9.88 9.03 17.22
CA HIS A 397 -9.71 8.55 15.84
C HIS A 397 -10.76 9.16 14.90
N LYS A 398 -12.01 9.27 15.34
CA LYS A 398 -13.07 9.95 14.60
C LYS A 398 -12.72 11.40 14.28
N THR A 399 -12.14 12.12 15.25
CA THR A 399 -11.71 13.51 15.07
C THR A 399 -10.60 13.61 14.02
N VAL A 400 -9.60 12.72 14.06
CA VAL A 400 -8.54 12.70 13.05
C VAL A 400 -9.13 12.50 11.65
N VAL A 401 -10.01 11.51 11.48
CA VAL A 401 -10.69 11.23 10.21
C VAL A 401 -11.48 12.43 9.70
N GLU A 402 -12.24 13.10 10.57
CA GLU A 402 -13.02 14.30 10.21
C GLU A 402 -12.13 15.47 9.78
N ILE A 403 -10.98 15.68 10.43
CA ILE A 403 -10.02 16.74 10.06
C ILE A 403 -9.40 16.41 8.69
N THR A 404 -8.95 15.18 8.48
CA THR A 404 -8.38 14.73 7.21
C THR A 404 -9.39 14.87 6.07
N GLU A 405 -10.63 14.43 6.29
CA GLU A 405 -11.68 14.55 5.28
C GLU A 405 -12.01 16.00 4.94
N LYS A 406 -12.04 16.92 5.92
CA LYS A 406 -12.22 18.35 5.65
C LYS A 406 -11.10 18.92 4.78
N VAL A 407 -9.84 18.55 5.02
CA VAL A 407 -8.71 18.97 4.18
C VAL A 407 -8.84 18.40 2.78
N LEU A 408 -9.17 17.11 2.62
CA LEU A 408 -9.37 16.55 1.29
C LEU A 408 -10.57 17.16 0.55
N GLN A 409 -11.68 17.45 1.24
CA GLN A 409 -12.85 18.13 0.66
C GLN A 409 -12.54 19.56 0.17
N LYS A 410 -11.61 20.26 0.85
CA LYS A 410 -11.15 21.60 0.43
C LYS A 410 -10.48 21.56 -0.94
N TYR A 411 -9.69 20.53 -1.22
CA TYR A 411 -8.88 20.44 -2.43
C TYR A 411 -9.48 19.56 -3.52
N ASN A 412 -10.09 18.42 -3.17
CA ASN A 412 -10.47 17.37 -4.09
C ASN A 412 -11.99 17.21 -4.16
N LYS A 413 -12.49 16.96 -5.35
CA LYS A 413 -13.82 16.39 -5.54
C LYS A 413 -13.79 14.92 -5.09
N PRO A 414 -14.91 14.38 -4.56
CA PRO A 414 -15.02 12.94 -4.37
C PRO A 414 -14.68 12.22 -5.68
N ALA A 415 -13.77 11.26 -5.60
CA ALA A 415 -13.43 10.44 -6.75
C ALA A 415 -14.61 9.52 -7.08
N MET A 416 -14.88 9.37 -8.38
CA MET A 416 -15.76 8.31 -8.83
C MET A 416 -15.06 6.98 -8.56
N PRO A 417 -15.75 5.97 -7.99
CA PRO A 417 -15.19 4.64 -7.82
C PRO A 417 -14.68 4.16 -9.18
N ASN A 418 -13.36 4.03 -9.32
CA ASN A 418 -12.80 3.33 -10.45
C ASN A 418 -12.42 1.91 -10.03
N TYR A 419 -12.61 0.99 -10.95
CA TYR A 419 -12.54 -0.42 -10.60
C TYR A 419 -11.09 -0.95 -10.52
N THR A 420 -10.08 -0.10 -10.75
CA THR A 420 -8.65 -0.35 -10.49
C THR A 420 -8.22 0.01 -9.07
N GLY A 421 -9.05 0.75 -8.31
CA GLY A 421 -8.67 1.34 -7.03
C GLY A 421 -7.71 2.54 -7.15
N LEU A 422 -7.35 2.96 -8.37
CA LEU A 422 -6.42 4.05 -8.68
C LEU A 422 -7.17 5.35 -8.98
N SER A 423 -7.90 5.90 -8.01
CA SER A 423 -8.66 7.13 -8.25
C SER A 423 -7.71 8.30 -8.52
N LYS A 424 -7.85 8.95 -9.69
CA LYS A 424 -7.05 10.14 -10.02
C LYS A 424 -7.59 11.34 -9.21
N PRO A 425 -6.73 12.07 -8.47
CA PRO A 425 -7.19 13.21 -7.71
C PRO A 425 -7.70 14.28 -8.68
N THR A 426 -8.91 14.76 -8.45
CA THR A 426 -9.50 15.85 -9.24
C THR A 426 -9.77 17.02 -8.33
N GLY A 427 -9.19 18.17 -8.67
CA GLY A 427 -9.35 19.38 -7.88
C GLY A 427 -10.78 19.90 -7.85
N VAL A 428 -11.21 20.47 -6.73
CA VAL A 428 -12.40 21.33 -6.66
C VAL A 428 -12.21 22.56 -7.55
N THR A 429 -10.98 23.08 -7.57
CA THR A 429 -10.53 24.10 -8.52
C THR A 429 -9.67 23.46 -9.62
N PRO A 430 -9.50 24.11 -10.78
CA PRO A 430 -8.59 23.61 -11.83
C PRO A 430 -7.11 23.64 -11.42
N HIS A 431 -6.75 24.33 -10.35
CA HIS A 431 -5.37 24.70 -10.03
C HIS A 431 -4.76 23.91 -8.87
N GLU A 432 -5.56 23.23 -8.05
CA GLU A 432 -5.06 22.54 -6.86
C GLU A 432 -5.77 21.22 -6.63
N ARG A 433 -5.01 20.21 -6.22
CA ARG A 433 -5.51 18.89 -5.82
C ARG A 433 -4.53 18.23 -4.86
N VAL A 434 -5.01 17.65 -3.77
CA VAL A 434 -4.22 16.76 -2.92
C VAL A 434 -3.95 15.48 -3.70
N LYS A 435 -2.69 15.26 -4.05
CA LYS A 435 -2.26 14.08 -4.77
C LYS A 435 -1.92 12.93 -3.85
N ALA A 436 -1.32 13.23 -2.70
CA ALA A 436 -0.91 12.23 -1.74
C ALA A 436 -1.01 12.75 -0.31
N VAL A 437 -1.33 11.83 0.60
CA VAL A 437 -1.35 12.05 2.04
C VAL A 437 -0.33 11.11 2.67
N ILE A 438 0.62 11.67 3.43
CA ILE A 438 1.48 10.88 4.30
C ILE A 438 0.78 10.78 5.65
N VAL A 439 0.49 9.55 6.09
CA VAL A 439 -0.16 9.25 7.37
C VAL A 439 0.71 8.28 8.15
N ASP A 440 0.92 8.54 9.44
CA ASP A 440 1.60 7.58 10.30
C ASP A 440 0.63 6.44 10.65
N ALA A 441 1.10 5.19 10.74
CA ALA A 441 0.31 4.12 11.38
C ALA A 441 0.32 4.29 12.90
N ILE A 442 1.50 4.63 13.44
CA ILE A 442 1.72 5.04 14.83
C ILE A 442 2.76 6.17 14.79
N ALA A 443 2.37 7.36 15.25
CA ALA A 443 3.27 8.52 15.29
C ALA A 443 4.40 8.32 16.30
N SER A 444 5.50 9.05 16.11
CA SER A 444 6.64 8.99 17.05
C SER A 444 6.37 9.83 18.29
N ASN A 445 6.18 11.14 18.12
CA ASN A 445 5.96 12.09 19.21
C ASN A 445 4.70 12.91 18.88
N PRO A 446 3.59 12.72 19.60
CA PRO A 446 3.39 11.70 20.63
C PRO A 446 3.35 10.28 20.06
N GLY A 447 3.67 9.29 20.89
CA GLY A 447 3.62 7.88 20.51
C GLY A 447 2.17 7.39 20.50
N VAL A 448 1.43 7.60 19.41
CA VAL A 448 -0.02 7.34 19.34
C VAL A 448 -0.41 6.56 18.09
N VAL A 449 -1.38 5.65 18.24
CA VAL A 449 -1.99 4.92 17.13
C VAL A 449 -2.91 5.85 16.34
N TYR A 450 -2.71 5.92 15.04
CA TYR A 450 -3.56 6.65 14.11
C TYR A 450 -4.63 5.73 13.52
N PRO A 451 -5.82 6.25 13.14
CA PRO A 451 -6.82 5.52 12.35
C PRO A 451 -6.43 5.46 10.87
N TRP A 452 -5.25 4.92 10.59
CA TRP A 452 -4.62 5.02 9.27
C TRP A 452 -5.40 4.22 8.20
N GLU A 453 -6.08 3.13 8.57
CA GLU A 453 -6.95 2.36 7.67
C GLU A 453 -8.20 3.17 7.25
N GLU A 454 -8.80 3.92 8.17
CA GLU A 454 -9.87 4.88 7.87
C GLU A 454 -9.37 6.02 7.00
N ILE A 455 -8.18 6.55 7.29
CA ILE A 455 -7.56 7.60 6.50
C ILE A 455 -7.27 7.12 5.07
N VAL A 456 -6.81 5.88 4.87
CA VAL A 456 -6.66 5.26 3.54
C VAL A 456 -8.01 5.25 2.80
N ARG A 457 -9.11 4.89 3.48
CA ARG A 457 -10.46 4.93 2.89
C ARG A 457 -10.88 6.34 2.49
N VAL A 458 -10.58 7.34 3.33
CA VAL A 458 -10.81 8.75 3.02
C VAL A 458 -9.95 9.22 1.83
N CYS A 459 -8.67 8.84 1.77
CA CYS A 459 -7.80 9.15 0.64
C CYS A 459 -8.38 8.64 -0.67
N LYS A 460 -8.80 7.36 -0.71
CA LYS A 460 -9.47 6.76 -1.88
C LYS A 460 -10.75 7.48 -2.28
N LYS A 461 -11.60 7.82 -1.30
CA LYS A 461 -12.84 8.59 -1.54
C LYS A 461 -12.58 9.90 -2.28
N TYR A 462 -11.39 10.50 -2.13
CA TYR A 462 -11.01 11.76 -2.77
C TYR A 462 -9.91 11.62 -3.83
N GLY A 463 -9.55 10.39 -4.21
CA GLY A 463 -8.51 10.10 -5.19
C GLY A 463 -7.09 10.51 -4.79
N ALA A 464 -6.84 10.76 -3.51
CA ALA A 464 -5.48 10.96 -3.02
C ALA A 464 -4.80 9.60 -2.78
N MET A 465 -3.50 9.50 -3.09
CA MET A 465 -2.71 8.32 -2.74
C MET A 465 -2.34 8.32 -1.26
N SER A 466 -2.41 7.15 -0.64
CA SER A 466 -2.07 6.93 0.77
C SER A 466 -0.61 6.45 0.93
N ILE A 467 0.23 7.26 1.57
CA ILE A 467 1.60 6.87 1.95
C ILE A 467 1.60 6.63 3.45
N VAL A 468 1.61 5.36 3.85
CA VAL A 468 1.58 4.99 5.27
C VAL A 468 3.01 4.89 5.81
N ASP A 469 3.43 5.88 6.60
CA ASP A 469 4.62 5.76 7.45
C ASP A 469 4.29 4.84 8.62
N ALA A 470 4.67 3.58 8.47
CA ALA A 470 4.41 2.55 9.44
C ALA A 470 5.67 2.21 10.24
N ALA A 471 6.60 3.16 10.44
CA ALA A 471 7.86 2.94 11.13
C ALA A 471 7.72 2.18 12.46
N HIS A 472 6.64 2.42 13.19
CA HIS A 472 6.36 1.80 14.48
C HIS A 472 5.38 0.61 14.42
N ALA A 473 4.87 0.20 13.27
CA ALA A 473 3.77 -0.78 13.19
C ALA A 473 4.20 -2.25 13.29
N VAL A 474 5.10 -2.72 12.41
CA VAL A 474 5.39 -4.17 12.27
C VAL A 474 5.95 -4.76 13.56
N GLY A 475 5.29 -5.81 14.08
CA GLY A 475 5.64 -6.45 15.34
C GLY A 475 5.11 -5.77 16.61
N GLN A 476 4.50 -4.57 16.50
CA GLN A 476 3.83 -3.87 17.61
C GLN A 476 2.30 -3.99 17.53
N VAL A 477 1.72 -3.84 16.34
CA VAL A 477 0.28 -3.98 16.07
C VAL A 477 0.04 -5.03 15.00
N GLU A 478 -1.21 -5.48 14.86
CA GLU A 478 -1.61 -6.28 13.72
C GLU A 478 -1.63 -5.41 12.46
N VAL A 479 -1.17 -5.96 11.34
CA VAL A 479 -1.11 -5.26 10.06
C VAL A 479 -1.63 -6.20 8.99
N ASP A 480 -2.54 -5.70 8.17
CA ASP A 480 -2.99 -6.36 6.95
C ASP A 480 -3.09 -5.31 5.83
N VAL A 481 -2.08 -5.31 4.96
CA VAL A 481 -1.99 -4.32 3.86
C VAL A 481 -2.97 -4.60 2.73
N LYS A 482 -3.48 -5.83 2.62
CA LYS A 482 -4.55 -6.17 1.65
C LYS A 482 -5.91 -5.70 2.17
N ARG A 483 -6.17 -5.87 3.47
CA ARG A 483 -7.41 -5.39 4.11
C ARG A 483 -7.50 -3.87 4.07
N SER A 484 -6.41 -3.17 4.37
CA SER A 484 -6.38 -1.70 4.29
C SER A 484 -6.37 -1.21 2.84
N ASP A 485 -5.78 -2.00 1.95
CA ASP A 485 -5.61 -1.71 0.53
C ASP A 485 -4.92 -0.34 0.30
N CYS A 486 -3.95 -0.01 1.15
CA CYS A 486 -3.14 1.22 1.05
C CYS A 486 -2.27 1.25 -0.22
N ASP A 487 -1.86 2.45 -0.63
CA ASP A 487 -1.11 2.64 -1.87
C ASP A 487 0.39 2.42 -1.71
N PHE A 488 0.93 2.83 -0.56
CA PHE A 488 2.31 2.58 -0.15
C PHE A 488 2.37 2.41 1.36
N TRP A 489 3.20 1.48 1.83
CA TRP A 489 3.37 1.23 3.26
C TRP A 489 4.83 0.89 3.58
N VAL A 490 5.40 1.52 4.60
CA VAL A 490 6.82 1.36 4.93
C VAL A 490 7.04 1.18 6.42
N SER A 491 7.70 0.11 6.85
CA SER A 491 7.88 -0.19 8.28
C SER A 491 9.26 -0.66 8.66
N ASN A 492 9.75 -0.20 9.82
CA ASN A 492 11.03 -0.60 10.37
C ASN A 492 10.92 -1.93 11.10
N CYS A 493 11.57 -2.96 10.58
CA CYS A 493 11.71 -4.23 11.29
C CYS A 493 12.64 -4.10 12.51
N HIS A 494 13.60 -3.17 12.46
CA HIS A 494 14.60 -3.02 13.52
C HIS A 494 14.08 -2.39 14.81
N LYS A 495 12.85 -1.86 14.81
CA LYS A 495 12.19 -1.38 16.02
C LYS A 495 11.50 -2.55 16.71
N TRP A 496 10.24 -2.82 16.39
CA TRP A 496 9.38 -3.72 17.16
C TRP A 496 9.48 -5.18 16.76
N LEU A 497 9.99 -5.48 15.57
CA LEU A 497 10.27 -6.84 15.12
C LEU A 497 11.59 -7.39 15.66
N MET A 498 12.37 -6.57 16.39
CA MET A 498 13.63 -6.96 17.04
C MET A 498 14.72 -7.40 16.05
N SER A 499 14.65 -6.98 14.79
CA SER A 499 15.76 -7.13 13.85
C SER A 499 16.87 -6.12 14.18
N HIS A 500 18.04 -6.29 13.56
CA HIS A 500 19.12 -5.32 13.68
C HIS A 500 18.79 -4.05 12.90
N ARG A 501 19.30 -2.91 13.38
CA ARG A 501 19.22 -1.59 12.71
C ARG A 501 19.75 -1.68 11.29
N GLY A 502 19.09 -0.96 10.38
CA GLY A 502 19.37 -1.03 8.94
C GLY A 502 18.51 -2.07 8.22
N GLY A 503 17.28 -2.33 8.67
CA GLY A 503 16.31 -3.18 7.98
C GLY A 503 14.87 -2.68 8.16
N ALA A 504 14.19 -2.51 7.04
CA ALA A 504 12.80 -2.10 6.91
C ALA A 504 12.21 -2.72 5.63
N VAL A 505 10.89 -2.71 5.51
CA VAL A 505 10.19 -3.20 4.31
C VAL A 505 9.37 -2.09 3.69
N LEU A 506 9.34 -2.06 2.36
CA LEU A 506 8.50 -1.21 1.53
C LEU A 506 7.52 -2.12 0.79
N TYR A 507 6.24 -1.91 1.08
CA TYR A 507 5.12 -2.53 0.37
C TYR A 507 4.58 -1.58 -0.69
N VAL A 508 4.42 -2.10 -1.91
CA VAL A 508 3.78 -1.43 -3.03
C VAL A 508 2.90 -2.46 -3.75
N PRO A 509 1.56 -2.30 -3.74
CA PRO A 509 0.67 -3.22 -4.44
C PRO A 509 0.98 -3.19 -5.93
N ILE A 510 0.79 -4.33 -6.62
CA ILE A 510 1.15 -4.46 -8.05
C ILE A 510 0.61 -3.30 -8.89
N ARG A 511 -0.63 -2.86 -8.61
CA ARG A 511 -1.27 -1.74 -9.31
C ARG A 511 -0.48 -0.42 -9.24
N ASN A 512 0.39 -0.21 -8.24
CA ASN A 512 1.13 1.04 -8.04
C ASN A 512 2.63 0.91 -8.34
N GLN A 513 3.14 -0.30 -8.59
CA GLN A 513 4.58 -0.52 -8.72
C GLN A 513 5.18 0.27 -9.89
N TYR A 514 4.42 0.49 -10.97
CA TYR A 514 4.86 1.27 -12.14
C TYR A 514 5.25 2.71 -11.78
N LEU A 515 4.74 3.25 -10.66
CA LEU A 515 5.10 4.56 -10.15
C LEU A 515 6.53 4.56 -9.61
N ILE A 516 7.04 3.43 -9.13
CA ILE A 516 8.40 3.29 -8.59
C ILE A 516 9.35 2.91 -9.74
N ARG A 517 9.79 3.93 -10.47
CA ARG A 517 10.67 3.77 -11.63
C ARG A 517 12.13 3.49 -11.28
N SER A 518 12.60 3.92 -10.11
CA SER A 518 13.96 3.70 -9.62
C SER A 518 13.97 3.41 -8.11
N SER A 519 14.88 2.54 -7.67
CA SER A 519 15.32 2.47 -6.28
C SER A 519 15.99 3.78 -5.85
N PHE A 520 16.22 3.95 -4.54
CA PHE A 520 17.09 4.99 -4.00
C PHE A 520 18.31 4.33 -3.31
N PRO A 521 19.56 4.76 -3.60
CA PRO A 521 19.91 5.44 -4.84
C PRO A 521 19.55 4.59 -6.07
N THR A 522 19.49 5.23 -7.24
CA THR A 522 19.38 4.52 -8.52
C THR A 522 20.57 3.57 -8.68
N SER A 523 20.32 2.33 -9.10
CA SER A 523 21.37 1.32 -9.24
C SER A 523 21.18 0.45 -10.48
N ALA A 524 21.90 -0.67 -10.55
CA ALA A 524 22.02 -1.53 -11.73
C ALA A 524 20.70 -2.14 -12.20
N GLY A 525 19.65 -2.15 -11.38
CA GLY A 525 18.30 -2.62 -11.76
C GLY A 525 17.46 -1.59 -12.53
N TYR A 526 17.88 -0.32 -12.60
CA TYR A 526 17.17 0.71 -13.37
C TYR A 526 17.37 0.52 -14.88
N GLU A 527 16.29 0.63 -15.64
CA GLU A 527 16.30 0.64 -17.10
C GLU A 527 15.55 1.87 -17.61
N SER A 528 16.20 2.62 -18.50
CA SER A 528 15.68 3.89 -19.00
C SER A 528 14.74 3.66 -20.17
N SER A 529 13.50 4.16 -20.08
CA SER A 529 12.58 4.13 -21.22
C SER A 529 13.00 5.06 -22.36
N ARG A 530 13.84 6.07 -22.08
CA ARG A 530 14.32 7.06 -23.07
C ARG A 530 15.67 6.69 -23.68
N TYR A 531 16.52 6.02 -22.92
CA TYR A 531 17.88 5.65 -23.30
C TYR A 531 18.14 4.19 -22.94
N PRO A 532 17.43 3.24 -23.58
CA PRO A 532 17.52 1.84 -23.22
C PRO A 532 18.93 1.29 -23.50
N THR A 533 19.37 0.34 -22.69
CA THR A 533 20.65 -0.35 -22.89
C THR A 533 20.60 -1.20 -24.15
N GLU A 534 21.42 -0.88 -25.15
CA GLU A 534 21.47 -1.62 -26.42
C GLU A 534 21.84 -3.10 -26.20
N GLY A 535 21.10 -3.99 -26.87
CA GLY A 535 21.35 -5.44 -26.82
C GLY A 535 20.98 -6.13 -25.50
N VAL A 536 20.41 -5.41 -24.53
CA VAL A 536 19.93 -5.98 -23.28
C VAL A 536 18.39 -5.96 -23.27
N ASP A 537 17.79 -7.15 -23.25
CA ASP A 537 16.36 -7.30 -23.03
C ASP A 537 16.10 -7.56 -21.55
N ARG A 538 15.98 -6.49 -20.78
CA ARG A 538 15.63 -6.58 -19.36
C ARG A 538 14.22 -6.03 -19.13
N PRO A 539 13.22 -6.87 -18.84
CA PRO A 539 11.91 -6.37 -18.47
C PRO A 539 12.00 -5.57 -17.17
N TRP A 540 11.22 -4.49 -17.09
CA TRP A 540 11.10 -3.73 -15.85
C TRP A 540 10.51 -4.62 -14.76
N SER A 541 11.14 -4.65 -13.58
CA SER A 541 10.76 -5.48 -12.44
C SER A 541 10.93 -4.66 -11.17
N PHE A 542 9.84 -4.41 -10.46
CA PHE A 542 9.86 -3.67 -9.20
C PHE A 542 10.87 -4.27 -8.22
N VAL A 543 10.80 -5.58 -7.99
CA VAL A 543 11.67 -6.29 -7.05
C VAL A 543 13.14 -6.17 -7.43
N ASP A 544 13.48 -6.36 -8.70
CA ASP A 544 14.87 -6.38 -9.15
C ASP A 544 15.56 -5.02 -9.01
N GLN A 545 14.81 -3.91 -9.01
CA GLN A 545 15.37 -2.59 -8.72
C GLN A 545 15.94 -2.48 -7.30
N PHE A 546 15.34 -3.18 -6.35
CA PHE A 546 15.73 -3.14 -4.94
C PHE A 546 16.67 -4.28 -4.55
N SER A 547 16.81 -5.29 -5.41
CA SER A 547 17.74 -6.40 -5.20
C SER A 547 19.17 -5.91 -5.00
N TRP A 548 19.67 -4.99 -5.84
CA TRP A 548 21.03 -4.46 -5.70
C TRP A 548 21.04 -2.94 -5.81
N THR A 549 21.12 -2.24 -4.67
CA THR A 549 21.08 -0.77 -4.57
C THR A 549 22.45 -0.16 -4.25
N GLY A 550 23.52 -0.87 -4.58
CA GLY A 550 24.90 -0.53 -4.22
C GLY A 550 25.50 -1.54 -3.23
N THR A 551 26.82 -1.70 -3.28
CA THR A 551 27.55 -2.62 -2.40
C THR A 551 27.43 -2.17 -0.94
N GLN A 552 26.89 -3.03 -0.08
CA GLN A 552 26.65 -2.75 1.34
C GLN A 552 26.75 -4.01 2.19
N ASP A 553 26.70 -3.85 3.51
CA ASP A 553 26.46 -4.96 4.44
C ASP A 553 24.97 -5.32 4.42
N TRP A 554 24.66 -6.54 3.95
CA TRP A 554 23.29 -7.06 3.84
C TRP A 554 22.85 -7.82 5.10
N THR A 555 23.76 -8.10 6.04
CA THR A 555 23.43 -8.85 7.26
C THR A 555 22.30 -8.22 8.09
N PRO A 556 22.13 -6.87 8.14
CA PRO A 556 20.96 -6.28 8.78
C PRO A 556 19.62 -6.70 8.16
N PHE A 557 19.54 -6.87 6.83
CA PHE A 557 18.31 -7.31 6.17
C PHE A 557 17.97 -8.75 6.58
N PHE A 558 18.97 -9.63 6.58
CA PHE A 558 18.79 -11.05 6.94
C PHE A 558 18.49 -11.27 8.43
N SER A 559 18.85 -10.31 9.28
CA SER A 559 18.49 -10.33 10.70
C SER A 559 16.98 -10.34 10.95
N ILE A 560 16.17 -9.91 9.97
CA ILE A 560 14.70 -9.93 10.04
C ILE A 560 14.19 -11.37 10.20
N THR A 561 14.67 -12.30 9.38
CA THR A 561 14.34 -13.73 9.49
C THR A 561 14.74 -14.28 10.85
N TYR A 562 15.94 -13.96 11.34
CA TYR A 562 16.40 -14.45 12.64
C TYR A 562 15.56 -13.90 13.79
N ALA A 563 15.09 -12.67 13.67
CA ALA A 563 14.23 -12.05 14.66
C ALA A 563 12.83 -12.69 14.66
N LEU A 564 12.26 -12.98 13.49
CA LEU A 564 11.01 -13.73 13.38
C LEU A 564 11.12 -15.13 13.98
N GLU A 565 12.24 -15.83 13.74
CA GLU A 565 12.53 -17.13 14.37
C GLU A 565 12.56 -17.02 15.91
N PHE A 566 13.25 -16.02 16.46
CA PHE A 566 13.28 -15.78 17.90
C PHE A 566 11.90 -15.45 18.46
N ARG A 567 11.14 -14.56 17.79
CA ARG A 567 9.79 -14.16 18.20
C ARG A 567 8.83 -15.35 18.24
N ARG A 568 8.89 -16.23 17.24
CA ARG A 568 8.17 -17.52 17.24
C ARG A 568 8.58 -18.38 18.45
N SER A 569 9.88 -18.48 18.76
CA SER A 569 10.35 -19.32 19.87
C SER A 569 9.90 -18.84 21.26
N ILE A 570 9.55 -17.56 21.41
CA ILE A 570 9.09 -16.98 22.68
C ILE A 570 7.57 -16.85 22.75
N GLY A 571 6.84 -17.42 21.78
CA GLY A 571 5.37 -17.51 21.79
C GLY A 571 4.64 -16.73 20.72
N GLY A 572 5.37 -16.15 19.76
CA GLY A 572 4.80 -15.55 18.57
C GLY A 572 4.19 -14.17 18.79
N GLU A 573 3.76 -13.60 17.66
CA GLU A 573 3.39 -12.19 17.56
C GLU A 573 2.28 -11.77 18.53
N LYS A 574 1.19 -12.55 18.61
CA LYS A 574 0.05 -12.20 19.46
C LYS A 574 0.45 -12.10 20.94
N ARG A 575 1.19 -13.09 21.46
CA ARG A 575 1.65 -13.10 22.85
C ARG A 575 2.51 -11.85 23.16
N ILE A 576 3.43 -11.51 22.26
CA ILE A 576 4.32 -10.36 22.40
C ILE A 576 3.52 -9.06 22.41
N ARG A 577 2.62 -8.87 21.42
CA ARG A 577 1.79 -7.66 21.32
C ARG A 577 0.89 -7.48 22.55
N ASP A 578 0.18 -8.53 22.96
CA ASP A 578 -0.71 -8.50 24.12
C ASP A 578 0.04 -8.10 25.40
N TYR A 579 1.24 -8.66 25.61
CA TYR A 579 2.08 -8.34 26.77
C TYR A 579 2.54 -6.90 26.77
N CYS A 580 3.16 -6.46 25.68
CA CYS A 580 3.72 -5.12 25.59
C CYS A 580 2.62 -4.05 25.68
N HIS A 581 1.47 -4.26 25.03
CA HIS A 581 0.33 -3.34 25.12
C HIS A 581 -0.23 -3.27 26.55
N THR A 582 -0.53 -4.42 27.16
CA THR A 582 -1.10 -4.44 28.51
C THR A 582 -0.14 -3.80 29.52
N LEU A 583 1.16 -4.05 29.39
CA LEU A 583 2.18 -3.44 30.24
C LEU A 583 2.29 -1.92 30.03
N ALA A 584 2.23 -1.43 28.78
CA ALA A 584 2.24 0.01 28.50
C ALA A 584 1.04 0.71 29.13
N VAL A 585 -0.17 0.15 28.98
CA VAL A 585 -1.40 0.69 29.58
C VAL A 585 -1.30 0.72 31.11
N GLN A 586 -0.88 -0.38 31.74
CA GLN A 586 -0.74 -0.45 33.19
C GLN A 586 0.37 0.47 33.71
N GLY A 587 1.51 0.53 33.03
CA GLY A 587 2.64 1.41 33.37
C GLY A 587 2.26 2.89 33.28
N GLY A 588 1.53 3.29 32.22
CA GLY A 588 1.00 4.64 32.10
C GLY A 588 0.01 5.01 33.21
N ARG A 589 -0.93 4.11 33.54
CA ARG A 589 -1.87 4.29 34.66
C ARG A 589 -1.15 4.37 36.01
N HIS A 590 -0.09 3.59 36.18
CA HIS A 590 0.75 3.61 37.37
C HIS A 590 1.42 4.98 37.54
N LEU A 591 2.13 5.44 36.51
CA LEU A 591 2.81 6.74 36.51
C LEU A 591 1.85 7.92 36.67
N ARG A 592 0.69 7.88 36.00
CA ARG A 592 -0.39 8.86 36.19
C ARG A 592 -0.76 9.02 37.66
N LYS A 593 -0.96 7.90 38.35
CA LYS A 593 -1.32 7.88 39.78
C LYS A 593 -0.17 8.41 40.64
N LYS A 594 1.06 7.97 40.36
CA LYS A 594 2.28 8.37 41.08
C LYS A 594 2.51 9.88 41.00
N TRP A 595 2.38 10.45 39.81
CA TRP A 595 2.68 11.84 39.53
C TRP A 595 1.49 12.80 39.70
N GLY A 596 0.27 12.26 39.82
CA GLY A 596 -0.95 13.09 39.86
C GLY A 596 -1.21 13.83 38.55
N THR A 597 -0.77 13.28 37.42
CA THR A 597 -0.91 13.86 36.07
C THR A 597 -1.90 13.08 35.21
N LYS A 598 -1.74 13.08 33.87
CA LYS A 598 -2.63 12.44 32.89
C LYS A 598 -1.84 11.56 31.92
N VAL A 599 -2.50 10.54 31.40
CA VAL A 599 -2.03 9.76 30.23
C VAL A 599 -2.65 10.37 28.98
N MET A 600 -1.91 10.40 27.87
CA MET A 600 -2.44 10.81 26.58
C MET A 600 -3.24 9.65 25.98
N ASP A 601 -4.51 9.58 26.35
CA ASP A 601 -5.45 8.65 25.76
C ASP A 601 -6.86 9.23 25.79
N VAL A 602 -7.76 8.64 25.02
CA VAL A 602 -9.21 8.86 25.12
C VAL A 602 -9.84 7.72 25.92
N SER A 603 -11.13 7.82 26.24
CA SER A 603 -11.80 6.93 27.20
C SER A 603 -11.80 5.44 26.84
N ASN A 604 -11.52 5.08 25.58
CA ASN A 604 -11.51 3.70 25.07
C ASN A 604 -10.09 3.12 24.87
N GLY A 605 -9.02 3.85 25.19
CA GLY A 605 -7.65 3.34 25.06
C GLY A 605 -7.12 3.25 23.62
N GLU A 606 -7.77 3.90 22.64
CA GLU A 606 -7.45 3.73 21.22
C GLU A 606 -6.09 4.32 20.79
N LEU A 607 -5.46 5.18 21.61
CA LEU A 607 -4.18 5.81 21.24
C LEU A 607 -2.96 4.99 21.65
N THR A 608 -3.08 4.13 22.67
CA THR A 608 -1.94 3.43 23.27
C THR A 608 -1.70 2.07 22.60
N ALA A 609 -0.52 1.89 21.98
CA ALA A 609 -0.02 0.57 21.57
C ALA A 609 0.92 0.00 22.66
N ALA A 610 2.19 -0.25 22.34
CA ALA A 610 3.23 -0.55 23.31
C ALA A 610 4.02 0.71 23.73
N MET A 611 3.64 1.88 23.23
CA MET A 611 4.14 3.18 23.65
C MET A 611 3.02 3.93 24.37
N VAL A 612 3.31 4.45 25.56
CA VAL A 612 2.37 5.24 26.37
C VAL A 612 2.97 6.60 26.67
N ASN A 613 2.15 7.65 26.60
CA ASN A 613 2.57 9.01 26.87
C ASN A 613 1.96 9.49 28.19
N VAL A 614 2.79 9.99 29.09
CA VAL A 614 2.35 10.48 30.40
C VAL A 614 2.83 11.92 30.57
N ALA A 615 1.93 12.80 30.98
CA ALA A 615 2.26 14.20 31.25
C ALA A 615 3.30 14.30 32.36
N LEU A 616 4.37 15.07 32.10
CA LEU A 616 5.46 15.24 33.06
C LEU A 616 4.99 16.02 34.30
N PRO A 617 5.35 15.60 35.52
CA PRO A 617 5.02 16.32 36.74
C PRO A 617 5.94 17.52 36.94
N HIS A 618 5.43 18.63 37.48
CA HIS A 618 6.23 19.73 38.04
C HIS A 618 7.19 20.49 37.10
N ILE A 619 7.31 20.12 35.82
CA ILE A 619 8.17 20.81 34.87
C ILE A 619 7.55 22.16 34.43
N PRO A 620 8.30 23.28 34.46
CA PRO A 620 7.79 24.57 34.02
C PRO A 620 7.64 24.63 32.49
N ASP A 621 6.75 25.50 32.01
CA ASP A 621 6.72 25.83 30.59
C ASP A 621 8.00 26.59 30.22
N PRO A 622 8.66 26.24 29.10
CA PRO A 622 9.81 26.98 28.61
C PRO A 622 9.41 28.38 28.17
N LYS A 623 10.34 29.32 28.33
CA LYS A 623 10.13 30.74 27.95
C LYS A 623 10.12 30.96 26.44
N ASP A 624 10.92 30.17 25.74
CA ASP A 624 11.12 30.18 24.29
C ASP A 624 11.71 28.84 23.84
N LEU A 625 11.98 28.69 22.54
CA LEU A 625 12.54 27.46 21.97
C LEU A 625 13.95 27.13 22.49
N SER A 626 14.75 28.15 22.81
CA SER A 626 16.11 27.96 23.37
C SER A 626 16.01 27.36 24.78
N ASP A 627 15.14 27.90 25.62
CA ASP A 627 14.85 27.37 26.95
C ASP A 627 14.27 25.95 26.88
N GLN A 628 13.38 25.67 25.92
CA GLN A 628 12.87 24.32 25.67
C GLN A 628 14.00 23.34 25.34
N LEU A 629 14.91 23.71 24.44
CA LEU A 629 16.04 22.86 24.06
C LEU A 629 16.97 22.61 25.25
N LYS A 630 17.24 23.63 26.07
CA LYS A 630 18.04 23.52 27.29
C LYS A 630 17.40 22.53 28.28
N GLN A 631 16.09 22.66 28.53
CA GLN A 631 15.36 21.74 29.39
C GLN A 631 15.38 20.31 28.85
N GLN A 632 15.22 20.13 27.54
CA GLN A 632 15.24 18.81 26.89
C GLN A 632 16.62 18.16 26.97
N LYS A 633 17.70 18.88 26.65
CA LYS A 633 19.08 18.35 26.74
C LYS A 633 19.42 17.93 28.17
N TYR A 634 19.08 18.77 29.15
CA TYR A 634 19.24 18.43 30.56
C TYR A 634 18.47 17.16 30.93
N PHE A 635 17.24 17.02 30.45
CA PHE A 635 16.42 15.84 30.67
C PHE A 635 17.09 14.57 30.11
N GLU A 636 17.62 14.65 28.90
CA GLU A 636 18.31 13.54 28.23
C GLU A 636 19.60 13.14 28.98
N ASP A 637 20.43 14.12 29.34
CA ASP A 637 21.67 13.90 30.11
C ASP A 637 21.38 13.19 31.44
N LYS A 638 20.37 13.68 32.18
CA LYS A 638 20.00 13.07 33.46
C LYS A 638 19.36 11.69 33.31
N CYS A 639 18.68 11.41 32.20
CA CYS A 639 18.26 10.05 31.89
C CYS A 639 19.48 9.12 31.75
N PHE A 640 20.52 9.55 31.02
CA PHE A 640 21.75 8.77 30.86
C PHE A 640 22.47 8.56 32.20
N GLU A 641 22.57 9.58 33.04
CA GLU A 641 23.10 9.46 34.41
C GLU A 641 22.28 8.45 35.25
N GLY A 642 20.96 8.46 35.09
CA GLY A 642 20.03 7.49 35.70
C GLY A 642 20.05 6.11 35.07
N ASN A 643 20.91 5.84 34.08
CA ASN A 643 21.01 4.58 33.34
C ASN A 643 19.65 4.11 32.77
N THR A 644 18.88 5.06 32.26
CA THR A 644 17.59 4.84 31.60
C THR A 644 17.46 5.82 30.43
N PHE A 645 16.41 5.68 29.63
CA PHE A 645 16.03 6.75 28.70
C PHE A 645 14.54 6.70 28.42
N VAL A 646 13.92 7.89 28.43
CA VAL A 646 12.52 8.13 28.10
C VAL A 646 12.49 9.41 27.27
N ALA A 647 11.76 9.42 26.16
CA ALA A 647 11.71 10.62 25.32
C ALA A 647 10.76 11.65 25.95
N ALA A 648 11.28 12.83 26.30
CA ALA A 648 10.49 14.00 26.69
C ALA A 648 10.29 14.94 25.50
N TYR A 649 9.06 15.44 25.32
CA TYR A 649 8.70 16.33 24.21
C TYR A 649 7.53 17.23 24.59
N ARG A 650 7.36 18.34 23.87
CA ARG A 650 6.19 19.21 23.99
C ARG A 650 5.16 18.90 22.91
N HIS A 651 3.89 18.90 23.31
CA HIS A 651 2.76 18.68 22.41
C HIS A 651 1.48 19.22 23.05
N GLY A 652 0.72 20.04 22.32
CA GLY A 652 -0.50 20.67 22.81
C GLY A 652 -0.23 21.63 23.96
N GLY A 653 0.90 22.34 23.91
CA GLY A 653 1.32 23.29 24.95
C GLY A 653 1.73 22.64 26.28
N GLN A 654 2.02 21.33 26.31
CA GLN A 654 2.36 20.60 27.53
C GLN A 654 3.53 19.64 27.30
N TRP A 655 4.33 19.41 28.35
CA TRP A 655 5.37 18.39 28.37
C TRP A 655 4.82 16.99 28.61
N TRP A 656 5.31 16.04 27.81
CA TRP A 656 4.98 14.63 27.86
C TRP A 656 6.25 13.79 27.87
N ALA A 657 6.18 12.63 28.51
CA ALA A 657 7.19 11.58 28.40
C ALA A 657 6.59 10.32 27.76
N ARG A 658 7.27 9.78 26.74
CA ARG A 658 6.87 8.55 26.04
C ARG A 658 7.67 7.35 26.54
N PHE A 659 6.98 6.39 27.13
CA PHE A 659 7.51 5.12 27.62
C PHE A 659 7.18 3.99 26.65
N SER A 660 8.14 3.12 26.34
CA SER A 660 7.99 1.98 25.43
C SER A 660 8.12 0.67 26.21
N ALA A 661 7.04 -0.08 26.35
CA ALA A 661 7.04 -1.39 26.99
C ALA A 661 7.56 -2.47 26.04
N GLN A 662 8.31 -3.44 26.56
CA GLN A 662 8.83 -4.58 25.84
C GLN A 662 8.80 -5.87 26.66
N VAL A 663 9.08 -7.00 26.02
CA VAL A 663 9.01 -8.36 26.63
C VAL A 663 9.96 -8.57 27.81
N TRP A 664 10.98 -7.73 27.96
CA TRP A 664 11.90 -7.75 29.11
C TRP A 664 11.50 -6.81 30.22
N ASN A 665 10.50 -5.96 30.01
CA ASN A 665 10.07 -5.02 31.04
C ASN A 665 9.01 -5.64 31.96
N ASP A 666 8.86 -5.07 33.14
CA ASP A 666 7.68 -5.17 33.99
C ASP A 666 7.35 -3.82 34.64
N LEU A 667 6.36 -3.79 35.56
CA LEU A 667 5.93 -2.53 36.20
C LEU A 667 7.03 -1.86 37.04
N SER A 668 7.98 -2.62 37.57
CA SER A 668 9.08 -2.05 38.37
C SER A 668 10.04 -1.21 37.53
N ASP A 669 10.13 -1.46 36.21
CA ASP A 669 10.89 -0.60 35.29
C ASP A 669 10.22 0.77 35.13
N PHE A 670 8.89 0.79 35.05
CA PHE A 670 8.12 2.04 35.02
C PHE A 670 8.29 2.80 36.33
N ASP A 671 8.32 2.11 37.48
CA ASP A 671 8.61 2.74 38.77
C ASP A 671 9.97 3.42 38.79
N TYR A 672 11.02 2.67 38.40
CA TYR A 672 12.40 3.16 38.39
C TYR A 672 12.57 4.36 37.45
N ALA A 673 12.17 4.22 36.19
CA ALA A 673 12.28 5.32 35.24
C ALA A 673 11.38 6.49 35.64
N GLY A 674 10.22 6.20 36.25
CA GLY A 674 9.31 7.20 36.81
C GLY A 674 9.94 8.04 37.92
N ASP A 675 10.69 7.43 38.82
CA ASP A 675 11.43 8.12 39.89
C ASP A 675 12.54 9.01 39.31
N VAL A 676 13.30 8.49 38.34
CA VAL A 676 14.34 9.26 37.63
C VAL A 676 13.72 10.48 36.96
N VAL A 677 12.66 10.29 36.17
CA VAL A 677 11.97 11.37 35.46
C VAL A 677 11.37 12.41 36.41
N GLU A 678 10.74 11.98 37.51
CA GLU A 678 10.19 12.91 38.50
C GLU A 678 11.27 13.77 39.15
N GLN A 679 12.43 13.17 39.46
CA GLN A 679 13.57 13.89 40.00
C GLN A 679 14.09 14.92 38.99
N ILE A 680 14.25 14.54 37.72
CA ILE A 680 14.66 15.46 36.65
C ILE A 680 13.71 16.66 36.55
N CYS A 681 12.40 16.44 36.56
CA CYS A 681 11.44 17.53 36.48
C CYS A 681 11.52 18.49 37.68
N LYS A 682 11.80 17.98 38.89
CA LYS A 682 12.05 18.82 40.08
C LYS A 682 13.32 19.65 39.91
N GLU A 683 14.38 19.06 39.37
CA GLU A 683 15.65 19.74 39.11
C GLU A 683 15.53 20.86 38.06
N ILE A 684 14.76 20.60 36.99
CA ILE A 684 14.45 21.63 35.99
C ILE A 684 13.66 22.77 36.63
N LYS A 685 12.65 22.46 37.45
CA LYS A 685 11.87 23.46 38.20
C LYS A 685 12.73 24.29 39.15
N GLU A 686 13.73 23.68 39.77
CA GLU A 686 14.72 24.36 40.63
C GLU A 686 15.73 25.20 39.85
N GLY A 687 15.74 25.12 38.51
CA GLY A 687 16.62 25.88 37.63
C GLY A 687 18.00 25.27 37.42
N LYS A 688 18.24 24.01 37.85
CA LYS A 688 19.57 23.36 37.75
C LYS A 688 20.06 23.17 36.32
N TYR A 689 19.15 23.15 35.35
CA TYR A 689 19.49 23.06 33.92
C TYR A 689 20.18 24.33 33.39
N LEU A 690 20.08 25.45 34.11
CA LEU A 690 20.75 26.71 33.78
C LEU A 690 22.24 26.71 34.18
N ASP A 691 22.65 25.79 35.04
CA ASP A 691 24.04 25.69 35.51
C ASP A 691 24.93 24.87 34.56
N GLN A 692 24.37 24.25 33.52
CA GLN A 692 25.14 23.55 32.49
C GLN A 692 25.81 24.55 31.54
N ASP A 693 27.13 24.44 31.40
CA ASP A 693 27.93 25.24 30.49
C ASP A 693 27.64 24.78 29.05
N MET A 694 26.65 25.43 28.41
CA MET A 694 26.24 25.15 27.04
C MET A 694 26.50 26.36 26.15
N ASP A 695 27.01 26.13 24.94
CA ASP A 695 27.21 27.19 23.95
C ASP A 695 25.86 27.80 23.53
N GLU A 696 25.58 29.02 23.99
CA GLU A 696 24.32 29.71 23.73
C GLU A 696 24.05 29.93 22.25
N LYS A 697 25.10 30.16 21.43
CA LYS A 697 24.93 30.35 19.99
C LYS A 697 24.53 29.05 19.31
N GLN A 698 25.16 27.94 19.70
CA GLN A 698 24.81 26.63 19.19
C GLN A 698 23.37 26.26 19.56
N ILE A 699 22.95 26.55 20.79
CA ILE A 699 21.56 26.31 21.23
C ILE A 699 20.58 27.16 20.44
N GLU A 700 20.85 28.44 20.22
CA GLU A 700 19.97 29.31 19.43
C GLU A 700 19.83 28.86 17.97
N GLU A 701 20.87 28.28 17.39
CA GLU A 701 20.82 27.69 16.06
C GLU A 701 20.03 26.38 16.05
N GLU A 702 20.33 25.45 16.95
CA GLU A 702 19.63 24.16 17.06
C GLU A 702 18.15 24.32 17.45
N ALA A 703 17.81 25.34 18.24
CA ALA A 703 16.43 25.62 18.65
C ALA A 703 15.54 26.01 17.46
N LYS A 704 16.11 26.53 16.36
CA LYS A 704 15.36 26.80 15.12
C LYS A 704 14.98 25.53 14.36
N ASP A 705 15.70 24.44 14.61
CA ASP A 705 15.47 23.14 13.98
C ASP A 705 14.61 22.20 14.84
N LEU A 706 14.24 22.63 16.06
CA LEU A 706 13.28 21.89 16.88
C LEU A 706 11.96 21.78 16.10
N PRO A 707 11.43 20.57 15.85
CA PRO A 707 10.10 20.43 15.30
C PRO A 707 9.10 21.04 16.29
N THR A 708 8.60 22.22 15.95
CA THR A 708 7.53 22.87 16.69
C THR A 708 6.24 22.10 16.41
N HIS A 709 5.97 21.06 17.21
CA HIS A 709 4.67 20.37 17.18
C HIS A 709 3.50 21.24 17.72
N ASP A 710 3.81 22.48 18.13
CA ASP A 710 2.89 23.45 18.71
C ASP A 710 2.64 24.69 17.80
N GLU A 711 3.23 24.77 16.60
CA GLU A 711 2.96 25.87 15.63
C GLU A 711 2.25 25.40 14.35
#